data_AF-A0A081SGP2-F1
#
_entry.id   AF-A0A081SGP2-F1
#
_cell.length_a   1.000
_cell.length_b   1.000
_cell.length_c   1.000
_cell.angle_alpha   90.00
_cell.angle_beta   90.00
_cell.angle_gamma   90.00
#
_symmetry.space_group_name_H-M   'P 1'
#
loop_
_entity.id
_entity.type
_entity.pdbx_description
1 polymer ?
#
loop_
_entity_poly.entity_id
_entity_poly.type
_entity_poly.pdbx_seq_one_letter_code
_entity_poly.pdbx_strand_id
1 'polypeptide(L)'
;MSCFQTDARAQLSVDNGVSNAMGNSGAAFMGGFLALDVNPARLAAKEFHPLKLTIGLAPVGLAVYNNAFSISAYNRYFGRDSRSVPSQQSTTTWTQEDKNGILSLFGDALQANVNFSATWLGAAYHISETAGSVGFFIRDYAGVQGQLNKTYIDLALNGNANLLGQRIPSNGSEGRAWWHRYYGASYARDIKLPTPAIKNFLAGITLKYVQGFAVAQLDNASTIFNSASGDSLAARLSYQLQTAGPREVTTIFFPQSSGGGFGFDLGLSADVREGITLALALNDVGSVSYSANSFIRRADTLVSFTGFRDPIDGTANQNQVDSLRRGIEGTGQTAGTFNLALPTHLRFGAAVDLEKFNKIPLVATLDWVQGFNSSYGNTTSPLVGLGVEYRGLRNLPVRAGVRLGGNQNASISFGFGFDTPNATFDVSTRNLLGFLSPSSAQHLAFGLGLRIRVIKPDEVLSPDELRAPMRPMERPLPTINFVAAKNALVEGDTTLLVWTVVDADDISVQPDIGKVAAQGSFTIKPLKSTSYILTATNPTGSLSAQVTVRVVPPSRLVPLPKVVPEAPLPDVFKKAIDEKKGGFTIALRRTRIEKEANAALGLYQTKGFTASLKRRGTKKKPRFTVRTAQFKTRKEAQKALKMYRAILPKGASIESVK
;
A
#
# COMPACT_ATOMS: atom_id res chain seq x y z
N MET A 1 -35.26 -27.69 23.66
CA MET A 1 -34.53 -26.57 23.04
C MET A 1 -33.05 -26.91 23.10
N SER A 2 -32.50 -27.47 22.03
CA SER A 2 -31.09 -27.88 21.95
C SER A 2 -30.21 -26.64 21.84
N CYS A 3 -29.33 -26.47 22.83
CA CYS A 3 -28.32 -25.42 22.90
C CYS A 3 -27.53 -25.30 21.60
N PHE A 4 -27.41 -24.06 21.11
CA PHE A 4 -26.43 -23.68 20.10
C PHE A 4 -25.03 -24.01 20.64
N GLN A 5 -24.38 -25.03 20.08
CA GLN A 5 -22.96 -25.27 20.29
C GLN A 5 -22.20 -24.10 19.65
N THR A 6 -21.55 -23.28 20.47
CA THR A 6 -20.75 -22.14 20.04
C THR A 6 -19.41 -22.64 19.52
N ASP A 7 -19.34 -22.94 18.23
CA ASP A 7 -18.09 -23.25 17.53
C ASP A 7 -17.32 -21.96 17.24
N ALA A 8 -16.29 -21.68 18.04
CA ALA A 8 -15.46 -20.52 17.82
C ALA A 8 -14.47 -20.72 16.65
N ARG A 9 -14.90 -20.56 15.38
CA ARG A 9 -14.03 -20.54 14.18
C ARG A 9 -13.89 -19.19 13.42
N ALA A 10 -12.67 -18.70 13.25
CA ALA A 10 -12.33 -17.44 12.56
C ALA A 10 -12.76 -17.26 11.08
N GLN A 11 -13.74 -16.38 10.83
CA GLN A 11 -14.37 -16.27 9.51
C GLN A 11 -13.78 -15.21 8.57
N LEU A 12 -13.17 -14.13 9.08
CA LEU A 12 -12.87 -12.92 8.30
C LEU A 12 -11.60 -12.19 8.74
N SER A 13 -10.93 -11.53 7.79
CA SER A 13 -9.69 -10.77 7.99
C SER A 13 -9.82 -9.66 9.04
N VAL A 14 -8.78 -9.53 9.88
CA VAL A 14 -8.70 -8.55 10.99
C VAL A 14 -7.90 -7.29 10.61
N ASP A 15 -7.25 -7.28 9.45
CA ASP A 15 -6.37 -6.21 8.98
C ASP A 15 -7.12 -5.04 8.30
N ASN A 16 -8.32 -5.28 7.76
CA ASN A 16 -9.15 -4.23 7.20
C ASN A 16 -9.83 -3.43 8.32
N GLY A 17 -9.16 -2.37 8.80
CA GLY A 17 -9.62 -1.57 9.94
C GLY A 17 -11.02 -0.94 9.78
N VAL A 18 -11.46 -0.68 8.54
CA VAL A 18 -12.79 -0.13 8.26
C VAL A 18 -13.84 -1.20 8.50
N SER A 19 -13.71 -2.37 7.84
CA SER A 19 -14.63 -3.49 8.06
C SER A 19 -14.62 -3.94 9.52
N ASN A 20 -13.42 -4.03 10.10
CA ASN A 20 -13.20 -4.46 11.46
C ASN A 20 -13.97 -3.62 12.48
N ALA A 21 -13.93 -2.28 12.33
CA ALA A 21 -14.63 -1.34 13.21
C ALA A 21 -16.16 -1.37 13.04
N MET A 22 -16.65 -1.82 11.89
CA MET A 22 -18.07 -1.87 11.53
C MET A 22 -18.67 -3.28 11.70
N GLY A 23 -18.19 -4.05 12.68
CA GLY A 23 -18.72 -5.39 12.96
C GLY A 23 -18.46 -6.39 11.82
N ASN A 24 -17.35 -6.23 11.09
CA ASN A 24 -17.02 -6.97 9.88
C ASN A 24 -17.98 -6.79 8.69
N SER A 25 -18.84 -5.77 8.71
CA SER A 25 -19.67 -5.40 7.57
C SER A 25 -18.92 -4.53 6.54
N GLY A 26 -19.60 -4.22 5.44
CA GLY A 26 -19.16 -3.27 4.43
C GLY A 26 -18.94 -3.85 3.03
N ALA A 27 -19.44 -5.05 2.71
CA ALA A 27 -19.33 -5.62 1.36
C ALA A 27 -20.05 -4.80 0.27
N ALA A 28 -21.04 -3.98 0.65
CA ALA A 28 -21.74 -3.03 -0.23
C ALA A 28 -21.19 -1.60 -0.16
N PHE A 29 -20.31 -1.30 0.81
CA PHE A 29 -19.89 0.06 1.13
C PHE A 29 -18.44 0.33 0.75
N MET A 30 -17.52 -0.54 1.16
CA MET A 30 -16.09 -0.37 0.91
C MET A 30 -15.83 -0.35 -0.60
N GLY A 31 -14.96 0.55 -1.07
CA GLY A 31 -14.58 0.69 -2.47
C GLY A 31 -13.06 0.73 -2.66
N GLY A 32 -12.60 0.52 -3.89
CA GLY A 32 -11.17 0.56 -4.24
C GLY A 32 -10.36 -0.47 -3.46
N PHE A 33 -9.26 -0.02 -2.83
CA PHE A 33 -8.37 -0.90 -2.07
C PHE A 33 -9.08 -1.66 -0.94
N LEU A 34 -10.04 -1.02 -0.25
CA LEU A 34 -10.74 -1.64 0.88
C LEU A 34 -11.66 -2.81 0.46
N ALA A 35 -11.99 -2.90 -0.83
CA ALA A 35 -12.80 -3.97 -1.38
C ALA A 35 -12.00 -5.26 -1.67
N LEU A 36 -10.67 -5.17 -1.70
CA LEU A 36 -9.79 -6.33 -1.93
C LEU A 36 -10.04 -7.39 -0.85
N ASP A 37 -10.33 -8.61 -1.29
CA ASP A 37 -10.63 -9.77 -0.45
C ASP A 37 -11.90 -9.62 0.42
N VAL A 38 -12.76 -8.65 0.07
CA VAL A 38 -14.09 -8.45 0.68
C VAL A 38 -15.18 -8.64 -0.37
N ASN A 39 -15.16 -7.82 -1.42
CA ASN A 39 -16.04 -7.96 -2.57
C ASN A 39 -15.32 -7.41 -3.81
N PRO A 40 -14.86 -8.26 -4.73
CA PRO A 40 -14.07 -7.79 -5.87
C PRO A 40 -14.82 -6.82 -6.78
N ALA A 41 -16.16 -6.88 -6.91
CA ALA A 41 -16.91 -5.91 -7.73
C ALA A 41 -16.72 -4.46 -7.28
N ARG A 42 -16.65 -4.26 -5.96
CA ARG A 42 -16.50 -2.94 -5.36
C ARG A 42 -15.11 -2.34 -5.57
N LEU A 43 -14.15 -3.08 -6.12
CA LEU A 43 -12.89 -2.50 -6.58
C LEU A 43 -13.10 -1.39 -7.61
N ALA A 44 -14.14 -1.49 -8.44
CA ALA A 44 -14.52 -0.45 -9.40
C ALA A 44 -15.21 0.77 -8.77
N ALA A 45 -15.65 0.65 -7.52
CA ALA A 45 -16.18 1.79 -6.78
C ALA A 45 -15.03 2.65 -6.25
N LYS A 46 -15.23 3.96 -6.20
CA LYS A 46 -14.24 4.89 -5.66
C LYS A 46 -14.05 4.65 -4.16
N GLU A 47 -12.80 4.73 -3.71
CA GLU A 47 -12.53 5.04 -2.31
C GLU A 47 -13.04 6.48 -2.04
N PHE A 48 -13.32 6.86 -0.80
CA PHE A 48 -13.93 8.17 -0.43
C PHE A 48 -13.24 9.43 -0.99
N HIS A 49 -12.11 9.28 -1.67
CA HIS A 49 -11.33 10.31 -2.32
C HIS A 49 -11.17 10.02 -3.81
N PRO A 50 -11.08 11.06 -4.66
CA PRO A 50 -11.17 10.88 -6.10
C PRO A 50 -9.88 10.33 -6.75
N LEU A 51 -8.78 10.20 -6.00
CA LEU A 51 -7.50 9.72 -6.55
C LEU A 51 -7.61 8.28 -7.07
N LYS A 52 -6.91 8.01 -8.17
CA LYS A 52 -7.07 6.78 -8.94
C LYS A 52 -6.25 5.61 -8.41
N LEU A 53 -5.11 5.86 -7.75
CA LEU A 53 -4.23 4.81 -7.24
C LEU A 53 -4.17 4.86 -5.72
N THR A 54 -4.59 3.78 -5.07
CA THR A 54 -4.40 3.55 -3.63
C THR A 54 -3.38 2.45 -3.42
N ILE A 55 -2.43 2.67 -2.52
CA ILE A 55 -1.45 1.70 -2.05
C ILE A 55 -1.65 1.50 -0.55
N GLY A 56 -1.87 0.26 -0.14
CA GLY A 56 -1.87 -0.12 1.27
C GLY A 56 -0.48 -0.59 1.70
N LEU A 57 0.01 -0.04 2.82
CA LEU A 57 1.29 -0.42 3.41
C LEU A 57 1.05 -1.05 4.77
N ALA A 58 1.27 -2.36 4.85
CA ALA A 58 1.17 -3.15 6.08
C ALA A 58 -0.11 -2.92 6.92
N PRO A 59 -1.34 -2.95 6.36
CA PRO A 59 -2.50 -3.27 7.19
C PRO A 59 -2.24 -4.56 7.95
N VAL A 60 -2.36 -4.51 9.28
CA VAL A 60 -2.13 -5.64 10.18
C VAL A 60 -3.26 -5.73 11.16
N GLY A 61 -3.68 -6.95 11.47
CA GLY A 61 -4.65 -7.20 12.52
C GLY A 61 -4.30 -8.45 13.31
N LEU A 62 -4.64 -8.40 14.59
CA LEU A 62 -4.56 -9.53 15.50
C LEU A 62 -5.85 -9.60 16.30
N ALA A 63 -6.42 -10.79 16.41
CA ALA A 63 -7.52 -11.08 17.32
C ALA A 63 -7.18 -12.34 18.13
N VAL A 64 -7.10 -12.18 19.44
CA VAL A 64 -6.94 -13.24 20.43
C VAL A 64 -8.25 -13.37 21.18
N TYR A 65 -8.75 -14.59 21.28
CA TYR A 65 -10.00 -14.91 21.95
C TYR A 65 -9.81 -16.15 22.81
N ASN A 66 -10.38 -16.12 24.02
CA ASN A 66 -10.69 -17.32 24.76
C ASN A 66 -12.03 -17.13 25.48
N ASN A 67 -12.72 -18.20 25.86
CA ASN A 67 -14.04 -18.11 26.51
C ASN A 67 -14.00 -18.15 28.04
N ALA A 68 -12.82 -18.19 28.67
CA ALA A 68 -12.68 -18.51 30.10
C ALA A 68 -11.89 -17.46 30.89
N PHE A 69 -10.61 -17.29 30.55
CA PHE A 69 -9.65 -16.50 31.29
C PHE A 69 -9.68 -15.03 30.87
N SER A 70 -10.21 -14.19 31.75
CA SER A 70 -9.89 -12.76 31.78
C SER A 70 -8.50 -12.53 32.39
N ILE A 71 -7.95 -11.32 32.28
CA ILE A 71 -6.71 -10.95 32.99
C ILE A 71 -6.87 -11.13 34.51
N SER A 72 -8.04 -10.80 35.07
CA SER A 72 -8.32 -11.02 36.50
C SER A 72 -8.36 -12.50 36.87
N ALA A 73 -9.00 -13.36 36.07
CA ALA A 73 -9.02 -14.81 36.30
C ALA A 73 -7.62 -15.42 36.16
N TYR A 74 -6.85 -14.98 35.17
CA TYR A 74 -5.45 -15.35 35.03
C TYR A 74 -4.65 -14.96 36.27
N ASN A 75 -4.76 -13.71 36.72
CA ASN A 75 -4.02 -13.25 37.90
C ASN A 75 -4.45 -13.98 39.18
N ARG A 76 -5.72 -14.35 39.30
CA ARG A 76 -6.25 -15.13 40.44
C ARG A 76 -5.71 -16.56 40.48
N TYR A 77 -5.68 -17.26 39.34
CA TYR A 77 -5.34 -18.69 39.33
C TYR A 77 -3.87 -18.97 38.95
N PHE A 78 -3.20 -18.03 38.29
CA PHE A 78 -1.84 -18.19 37.75
C PHE A 78 -0.90 -17.00 38.09
N GLY A 79 -1.43 -15.87 38.57
CA GLY A 79 -0.67 -14.66 38.87
C GLY A 79 -0.03 -14.64 40.26
N ARG A 80 0.78 -13.61 40.52
CA ARG A 80 1.52 -13.45 41.78
C ARG A 80 0.67 -12.93 42.95
N ASP A 81 -0.45 -12.26 42.67
CA ASP A 81 -1.33 -11.56 43.62
C ASP A 81 -2.42 -12.46 44.22
N SER A 82 -2.56 -13.70 43.75
CA SER A 82 -3.32 -14.76 44.43
C SER A 82 -2.73 -15.15 45.79
N ARG A 83 -1.62 -14.52 46.18
CA ARG A 83 -0.94 -14.72 47.44
C ARG A 83 -1.33 -13.64 48.43
N SER A 84 -2.60 -13.66 48.86
CA SER A 84 -2.96 -13.14 50.18
C SER A 84 -2.47 -14.10 51.27
N VAL A 85 -1.17 -14.38 51.29
CA VAL A 85 -0.51 -15.18 52.33
C VAL A 85 0.32 -14.21 53.17
N PRO A 86 -0.16 -13.80 54.35
CA PRO A 86 0.73 -13.28 55.36
C PRO A 86 1.62 -14.46 55.79
N SER A 87 2.93 -14.34 55.52
CA SER A 87 4.04 -15.26 55.83
C SER A 87 4.54 -16.20 54.71
N GLN A 88 5.84 -16.48 54.79
CA GLN A 88 6.67 -17.17 53.81
C GLN A 88 6.33 -18.67 53.64
N GLN A 89 5.17 -19.01 53.05
CA GLN A 89 4.98 -20.31 52.41
C GLN A 89 4.38 -20.16 51.02
N SER A 90 5.24 -20.30 50.02
CA SER A 90 4.89 -20.41 48.61
C SER A 90 4.31 -21.80 48.33
N THR A 91 3.00 -21.96 48.34
CA THR A 91 2.39 -23.18 47.79
C THR A 91 2.18 -23.00 46.29
N THR A 92 2.83 -23.85 45.49
CA THR A 92 2.76 -23.90 44.02
C THR A 92 1.57 -24.73 43.50
N THR A 93 0.61 -25.07 44.36
CA THR A 93 -0.46 -26.05 44.09
C THR A 93 -1.86 -25.43 44.19
N TRP A 94 -2.74 -25.79 43.25
CA TRP A 94 -4.17 -25.40 43.30
C TRP A 94 -4.93 -26.20 44.35
N THR A 95 -5.72 -25.50 45.17
CA THR A 95 -6.68 -26.11 46.09
C THR A 95 -7.88 -26.71 45.32
N GLN A 96 -8.71 -27.53 45.97
CA GLN A 96 -9.92 -28.05 45.32
C GLN A 96 -10.90 -26.93 44.94
N GLU A 97 -10.97 -25.87 45.75
CA GLU A 97 -11.76 -24.67 45.45
C GLU A 97 -11.22 -23.97 44.19
N ASP A 98 -9.89 -23.84 44.06
CA ASP A 98 -9.27 -23.25 42.87
C ASP A 98 -9.59 -24.08 41.61
N LYS A 99 -9.48 -25.40 41.69
CA LYS A 99 -9.77 -26.31 40.57
C LYS A 99 -11.23 -26.20 40.13
N ASN A 100 -12.16 -26.20 41.09
CA ASN A 100 -13.58 -26.00 40.82
C ASN A 100 -13.85 -24.60 40.24
N GLY A 101 -13.15 -23.58 40.77
CA GLY A 101 -13.20 -22.21 40.29
C GLY A 101 -12.65 -22.03 38.86
N ILE A 102 -11.65 -22.81 38.45
CA ILE A 102 -11.15 -22.85 37.07
C ILE A 102 -12.19 -23.52 36.16
N LEU A 103 -12.72 -24.67 36.57
CA LEU A 103 -13.72 -25.41 35.80
C LEU A 103 -15.03 -24.65 35.61
N SER A 104 -15.37 -23.73 36.51
CA SER A 104 -16.57 -22.89 36.39
C SER A 104 -16.41 -21.70 35.43
N LEU A 105 -15.18 -21.38 35.00
CA LEU A 105 -14.93 -20.28 34.04
C LEU A 105 -15.49 -20.56 32.64
N PHE A 106 -15.73 -21.81 32.29
CA PHE A 106 -16.23 -22.22 30.99
C PHE A 106 -17.30 -23.31 31.11
N GLY A 107 -18.15 -23.37 30.08
CA GLY A 107 -19.19 -24.39 29.92
C GLY A 107 -18.60 -25.75 29.55
N ASP A 108 -19.11 -26.38 28.50
CA ASP A 108 -18.72 -27.75 28.14
C ASP A 108 -17.30 -27.88 27.56
N ALA A 109 -16.70 -26.77 27.14
CA ALA A 109 -15.34 -26.75 26.61
C ALA A 109 -14.64 -25.40 26.81
N LEU A 110 -13.33 -25.47 27.02
CA LEU A 110 -12.43 -24.33 26.90
C LEU A 110 -12.12 -24.10 25.42
N GLN A 111 -12.27 -22.86 24.97
CA GLN A 111 -12.02 -22.46 23.59
C GLN A 111 -10.96 -21.37 23.57
N ALA A 112 -10.01 -21.48 22.65
CA ALA A 112 -8.97 -20.49 22.42
C ALA A 112 -8.70 -20.33 20.92
N ASN A 113 -8.58 -19.08 20.49
CA ASN A 113 -8.41 -18.71 19.09
C ASN A 113 -7.46 -17.53 18.96
N VAL A 114 -6.53 -17.63 18.01
CA VAL A 114 -5.64 -16.54 17.61
C VAL A 114 -5.77 -16.39 16.10
N ASN A 115 -6.02 -15.17 15.65
CA ASN A 115 -6.15 -14.84 14.23
C ASN A 115 -5.29 -13.64 13.91
N PHE A 116 -4.46 -13.82 12.91
CA PHE A 116 -3.57 -12.80 12.39
C PHE A 116 -3.83 -12.66 10.89
N SER A 117 -3.93 -11.42 10.43
CA SER A 117 -3.87 -11.13 9.01
C SER A 117 -3.01 -9.91 8.76
N ALA A 118 -2.26 -9.92 7.66
CA ALA A 118 -1.41 -8.81 7.28
C ALA A 118 -1.36 -8.65 5.77
N THR A 119 -1.67 -7.46 5.26
CA THR A 119 -1.46 -7.11 3.84
C THR A 119 -0.07 -6.49 3.70
N TRP A 120 0.92 -7.26 3.25
CA TRP A 120 2.30 -6.78 3.09
C TRP A 120 2.42 -5.68 2.04
N LEU A 121 1.71 -5.86 0.93
CA LEU A 121 1.60 -4.92 -0.16
C LEU A 121 0.24 -5.10 -0.80
N GLY A 122 -0.45 -4.01 -1.08
CA GLY A 122 -1.54 -4.05 -2.05
C GLY A 122 -1.74 -2.72 -2.74
N ALA A 123 -2.30 -2.78 -3.93
CA ALA A 123 -2.60 -1.61 -4.74
C ALA A 123 -3.95 -1.80 -5.42
N ALA A 124 -4.69 -0.71 -5.57
CA ALA A 124 -5.90 -0.63 -6.38
C ALA A 124 -5.77 0.57 -7.31
N TYR A 125 -5.96 0.35 -8.61
CA TYR A 125 -5.89 1.38 -9.62
C TYR A 125 -7.18 1.43 -10.44
N HIS A 126 -7.85 2.58 -10.39
CA HIS A 126 -8.99 2.89 -11.24
C HIS A 126 -8.50 3.45 -12.57
N ILE A 127 -8.69 2.69 -13.65
CA ILE A 127 -8.22 3.08 -14.99
C ILE A 127 -9.18 4.12 -15.58
N SER A 128 -10.44 3.72 -15.76
CA SER A 128 -11.56 4.56 -16.22
C SER A 128 -12.89 3.84 -15.98
N GLU A 129 -14.02 4.52 -16.16
CA GLU A 129 -15.35 3.90 -16.11
C GLU A 129 -15.54 2.80 -17.17
N THR A 130 -14.89 2.93 -18.33
CA THR A 130 -14.99 1.98 -19.44
C THR A 130 -14.03 0.80 -19.29
N ALA A 131 -12.81 1.03 -18.83
CA ALA A 131 -11.79 -0.01 -18.68
C ALA A 131 -11.94 -0.75 -17.34
N GLY A 132 -12.54 -0.13 -16.33
CA GLY A 132 -12.72 -0.68 -15.00
C GLY A 132 -11.54 -0.37 -14.07
N SER A 133 -11.31 -1.26 -13.11
CA SER A 133 -10.31 -1.13 -12.07
C SER A 133 -9.56 -2.44 -11.90
N VAL A 134 -8.27 -2.33 -11.59
CA VAL A 134 -7.38 -3.45 -11.33
C VAL A 134 -6.82 -3.34 -9.92
N GLY A 135 -6.56 -4.48 -9.30
CA GLY A 135 -6.02 -4.55 -7.96
C GLY A 135 -5.06 -5.71 -7.82
N PHE A 136 -4.11 -5.57 -6.89
CA PHE A 136 -3.20 -6.64 -6.52
C PHE A 136 -2.96 -6.59 -5.01
N PHE A 137 -2.80 -7.75 -4.38
CA PHE A 137 -2.41 -7.84 -2.98
C PHE A 137 -1.58 -9.07 -2.66
N ILE A 138 -0.72 -8.91 -1.66
CA ILE A 138 0.00 -9.97 -0.96
C ILE A 138 -0.47 -9.95 0.48
N ARG A 139 -1.22 -10.97 0.90
CA ARG A 139 -1.84 -11.01 2.23
C ARG A 139 -1.57 -12.33 2.93
N ASP A 140 -1.15 -12.25 4.19
CA ASP A 140 -0.99 -13.41 5.06
C ASP A 140 -2.23 -13.60 5.92
N TYR A 141 -2.56 -14.87 6.11
CA TYR A 141 -3.49 -15.35 7.11
C TYR A 141 -2.78 -16.41 7.94
N ALA A 142 -2.70 -16.19 9.24
CA ALA A 142 -2.20 -17.16 10.18
C ALA A 142 -3.13 -17.26 11.37
N GLY A 143 -3.26 -18.44 11.93
CA GLY A 143 -4.11 -18.63 13.09
C GLY A 143 -3.92 -19.97 13.77
N VAL A 144 -4.42 -20.01 15.00
CA VAL A 144 -4.53 -21.20 15.82
C VAL A 144 -5.93 -21.21 16.40
N GLN A 145 -6.58 -22.37 16.38
CA GLN A 145 -7.87 -22.61 16.97
C GLN A 145 -7.79 -23.91 17.76
N GLY A 146 -8.28 -23.88 18.99
CA GLY A 146 -8.31 -25.04 19.86
C GLY A 146 -9.58 -25.05 20.69
N GLN A 147 -10.14 -26.24 20.83
CA GLN A 147 -11.18 -26.52 21.81
C GLN A 147 -10.77 -27.74 22.62
N LEU A 148 -10.95 -27.66 23.94
CA LEU A 148 -10.70 -28.77 24.84
C LEU A 148 -11.94 -28.99 25.71
N ASN A 149 -12.51 -30.18 25.62
CA ASN A 149 -13.69 -30.56 26.41
C ASN A 149 -13.40 -30.46 27.92
N LYS A 150 -14.37 -29.97 28.69
CA LYS A 150 -14.28 -29.76 30.13
C LYS A 150 -13.86 -31.01 30.90
N THR A 151 -14.30 -32.19 30.48
CA THR A 151 -13.94 -33.45 31.16
C THR A 151 -12.44 -33.75 31.07
N TYR A 152 -11.75 -33.34 30.00
CA TYR A 152 -10.29 -33.47 29.91
C TYR A 152 -9.56 -32.50 30.85
N ILE A 153 -10.12 -31.31 31.03
CA ILE A 153 -9.56 -30.33 31.97
C ILE A 153 -9.80 -30.78 33.40
N ASP A 154 -10.98 -31.34 33.69
CA ASP A 154 -11.30 -31.97 34.98
C ASP A 154 -10.34 -33.13 35.27
N LEU A 155 -10.11 -34.02 34.30
CA LEU A 155 -9.12 -35.09 34.41
C LEU A 155 -7.71 -34.56 34.71
N ALA A 156 -7.30 -33.46 34.07
CA ALA A 156 -5.99 -32.84 34.29
C ALA A 156 -5.86 -32.16 35.67
N LEU A 157 -6.95 -31.57 36.19
CA LEU A 157 -6.95 -30.85 37.47
C LEU A 157 -7.16 -31.80 38.66
N ASN A 158 -8.09 -32.75 38.54
CA ASN A 158 -8.58 -33.59 39.63
C ASN A 158 -8.14 -35.06 39.51
N GLY A 159 -7.41 -35.42 38.45
CA GLY A 159 -7.14 -36.81 38.15
C GLY A 159 -8.42 -37.56 37.78
N ASN A 160 -8.41 -38.87 37.93
CA ASN A 160 -9.54 -39.73 37.54
C ASN A 160 -10.59 -39.92 38.65
N ALA A 161 -10.37 -39.40 39.87
CA ALA A 161 -11.23 -39.64 41.03
C ALA A 161 -12.71 -39.24 40.77
N ASN A 162 -12.94 -38.11 40.11
CA ASN A 162 -14.29 -37.63 39.77
C ASN A 162 -14.92 -38.35 38.56
N LEU A 163 -14.15 -39.18 37.86
CA LEU A 163 -14.48 -39.73 36.55
C LEU A 163 -14.44 -41.28 36.55
N LEU A 164 -14.39 -41.90 37.74
CA LEU A 164 -14.44 -43.35 37.89
C LEU A 164 -15.77 -43.90 37.37
N GLY A 165 -15.70 -44.98 36.59
CA GLY A 165 -16.88 -45.57 35.92
C GLY A 165 -17.48 -44.71 34.81
N GLN A 166 -16.94 -43.52 34.53
CA GLN A 166 -17.45 -42.62 33.51
C GLN A 166 -16.69 -42.78 32.19
N ARG A 167 -17.40 -42.48 31.09
CA ARG A 167 -16.83 -42.33 29.76
C ARG A 167 -16.35 -40.88 29.60
N ILE A 168 -15.11 -40.70 29.18
CA ILE A 168 -14.48 -39.40 28.94
C ILE A 168 -14.23 -39.27 27.42
N PRO A 169 -15.22 -38.80 26.65
CA PRO A 169 -15.07 -38.71 25.20
C PRO A 169 -14.29 -37.45 24.82
N SER A 170 -13.43 -37.55 23.80
CA SER A 170 -12.73 -36.41 23.18
C SER A 170 -13.57 -35.70 22.14
N ASN A 171 -14.81 -36.13 21.92
CA ASN A 171 -15.69 -35.46 20.99
C ASN A 171 -15.86 -33.99 21.40
N GLY A 172 -15.62 -33.09 20.45
CA GLY A 172 -15.58 -31.65 20.69
C GLY A 172 -14.22 -31.09 21.10
N SER A 173 -13.17 -31.91 21.23
CA SER A 173 -11.78 -31.43 21.33
C SER A 173 -11.13 -31.42 19.95
N GLU A 174 -10.85 -30.24 19.41
CA GLU A 174 -10.20 -30.06 18.10
C GLU A 174 -9.01 -29.11 18.19
N GLY A 175 -8.04 -29.29 17.28
CA GLY A 175 -6.87 -28.43 17.18
C GLY A 175 -6.55 -28.12 15.73
N ARG A 176 -6.51 -26.84 15.39
CA ARG A 176 -6.20 -26.34 14.04
C ARG A 176 -5.13 -25.26 14.14
N ALA A 177 -4.15 -25.31 13.28
CA ALA A 177 -3.19 -24.23 13.06
C ALA A 177 -2.96 -24.06 11.57
N TRP A 178 -2.82 -22.83 11.11
CA TRP A 178 -2.57 -22.56 9.70
C TRP A 178 -1.76 -21.30 9.51
N TRP A 179 -1.02 -21.28 8.41
CA TRP A 179 -0.40 -20.10 7.85
C TRP A 179 -0.34 -20.24 6.33
N HIS A 180 -1.02 -19.34 5.63
CA HIS A 180 -0.97 -19.24 4.18
C HIS A 180 -0.89 -17.79 3.73
N ARG A 181 -0.45 -17.59 2.50
CA ARG A 181 -0.37 -16.29 1.82
C ARG A 181 -1.13 -16.31 0.53
N TYR A 182 -1.90 -15.26 0.30
CA TYR A 182 -2.57 -14.98 -0.96
C TYR A 182 -1.73 -14.02 -1.79
N TYR A 183 -1.56 -14.36 -3.06
CA TYR A 183 -1.17 -13.46 -4.13
C TYR A 183 -2.41 -13.26 -5.00
N GLY A 184 -3.13 -12.18 -4.76
CA GLY A 184 -4.41 -11.89 -5.42
C GLY A 184 -4.25 -10.87 -6.52
N ALA A 185 -4.84 -11.13 -7.68
CA ALA A 185 -5.03 -10.17 -8.76
C ALA A 185 -6.54 -9.99 -9.00
N SER A 186 -7.02 -8.76 -8.88
CA SER A 186 -8.44 -8.43 -8.96
C SER A 186 -8.74 -7.55 -10.16
N TYR A 187 -9.89 -7.77 -10.79
CA TYR A 187 -10.44 -6.91 -11.83
C TYR A 187 -11.91 -6.68 -11.56
N ALA A 188 -12.36 -5.45 -11.78
CA ALA A 188 -13.77 -5.10 -11.66
C ALA A 188 -14.17 -4.01 -12.64
N ARG A 189 -15.44 -4.00 -13.01
CA ARG A 189 -15.98 -3.03 -13.96
C ARG A 189 -17.45 -2.74 -13.67
N ASP A 190 -17.88 -1.53 -14.02
CA ASP A 190 -19.29 -1.18 -14.14
C ASP A 190 -19.87 -1.71 -15.46
N ILE A 191 -20.90 -2.55 -15.34
CA ILE A 191 -21.63 -3.14 -16.45
C ILE A 191 -22.95 -2.39 -16.58
N LYS A 192 -23.15 -1.75 -17.73
CA LYS A 192 -24.39 -1.04 -18.01
C LYS A 192 -25.52 -2.05 -18.24
N LEU A 193 -26.53 -2.01 -17.38
CA LEU A 193 -27.74 -2.82 -17.53
C LEU A 193 -28.81 -2.05 -18.31
N PRO A 194 -29.64 -2.72 -19.14
CA PRO A 194 -30.72 -2.11 -19.89
C PRO A 194 -31.96 -1.87 -19.02
N THR A 195 -31.79 -1.36 -17.80
CA THR A 195 -32.90 -1.02 -16.90
C THR A 195 -32.57 0.24 -16.09
N PRO A 196 -33.48 1.21 -16.00
CA PRO A 196 -33.29 2.39 -15.16
C PRO A 196 -33.40 2.08 -13.66
N ALA A 197 -33.89 0.89 -13.29
CA ALA A 197 -34.06 0.48 -11.90
C ALA A 197 -32.74 0.29 -11.14
N ILE A 198 -31.62 0.11 -11.85
CA ILE A 198 -30.29 -0.07 -11.26
C ILE A 198 -29.38 0.99 -11.87
N LYS A 199 -28.88 1.91 -11.04
CA LYS A 199 -28.07 3.05 -11.50
C LYS A 199 -26.67 2.62 -11.94
N ASN A 200 -26.02 1.82 -11.10
CA ASN A 200 -24.70 1.23 -11.36
C ASN A 200 -24.74 -0.26 -11.01
N PHE A 201 -24.13 -1.09 -11.83
CA PHE A 201 -24.01 -2.52 -11.58
C PHE A 201 -22.56 -2.95 -11.78
N LEU A 202 -21.87 -3.18 -10.67
CA LEU A 202 -20.47 -3.57 -10.66
C LEU A 202 -20.38 -5.09 -10.61
N ALA A 203 -19.48 -5.65 -11.40
CA ALA A 203 -19.05 -7.04 -11.29
C ALA A 203 -17.53 -7.10 -11.18
N GLY A 204 -17.03 -8.09 -10.46
CA GLY A 204 -15.59 -8.27 -10.30
C GLY A 204 -15.20 -9.69 -9.95
N ILE A 205 -13.93 -9.97 -10.21
CA ILE A 205 -13.27 -11.26 -9.96
C ILE A 205 -11.91 -11.01 -9.32
N THR A 206 -11.52 -11.90 -8.40
CA THR A 206 -10.13 -12.02 -7.95
C THR A 206 -9.63 -13.40 -8.29
N LEU A 207 -8.45 -13.50 -8.90
CA LEU A 207 -7.70 -14.76 -9.01
C LEU A 207 -6.61 -14.78 -7.93
N LYS A 208 -6.46 -15.90 -7.24
CA LYS A 208 -5.53 -16.06 -6.12
C LYS A 208 -4.60 -17.25 -6.40
N TYR A 209 -3.30 -17.01 -6.32
CA TYR A 209 -2.36 -18.08 -5.99
C TYR A 209 -2.21 -18.12 -4.47
N VAL A 210 -2.34 -19.31 -3.90
CA VAL A 210 -2.28 -19.54 -2.45
C VAL A 210 -1.04 -20.34 -2.12
N GLN A 211 -0.18 -19.77 -1.30
CA GLN A 211 1.01 -20.42 -0.81
C GLN A 211 0.80 -20.85 0.64
N GLY A 212 0.78 -22.15 0.89
CA GLY A 212 0.71 -22.72 2.23
C GLY A 212 2.10 -22.85 2.85
N PHE A 213 2.29 -22.34 4.06
CA PHE A 213 3.55 -22.43 4.80
C PHE A 213 3.49 -23.48 5.89
N ALA A 214 2.45 -23.43 6.73
CA ALA A 214 2.24 -24.39 7.79
C ALA A 214 0.75 -24.72 7.93
N VAL A 215 0.45 -25.97 8.25
CA VAL A 215 -0.89 -26.40 8.63
C VAL A 215 -0.80 -27.57 9.60
N ALA A 216 -1.68 -27.59 10.59
CA ALA A 216 -1.93 -28.73 11.46
C ALA A 216 -3.44 -28.84 11.68
N GLN A 217 -4.01 -30.03 11.48
CA GLN A 217 -5.42 -30.32 11.75
C GLN A 217 -5.51 -31.63 12.51
N LEU A 218 -6.10 -31.57 13.70
CA LEU A 218 -6.38 -32.71 14.55
C LEU A 218 -7.90 -32.85 14.68
N ASP A 219 -8.43 -33.90 14.04
CA ASP A 219 -9.80 -34.38 14.26
C ASP A 219 -9.72 -35.54 15.25
N ASN A 220 -10.22 -35.36 16.47
CA ASN A 220 -10.10 -36.35 17.54
C ASN A 220 -11.48 -36.79 18.06
N ALA A 221 -11.81 -38.07 17.87
CA ALA A 221 -13.00 -38.74 18.40
C ALA A 221 -12.62 -39.88 19.37
N SER A 222 -11.41 -39.82 19.95
CA SER A 222 -10.96 -40.76 20.96
C SER A 222 -11.87 -40.76 22.18
N THR A 223 -11.82 -41.81 22.98
CA THR A 223 -12.55 -41.87 24.25
C THR A 223 -11.75 -42.64 25.27
N ILE A 224 -11.67 -42.10 26.48
CA ILE A 224 -11.09 -42.74 27.65
C ILE A 224 -12.22 -43.29 28.54
N PHE A 225 -11.97 -44.42 29.19
CA PHE A 225 -12.88 -45.12 30.07
C PHE A 225 -12.13 -45.54 31.33
N ASN A 226 -12.64 -45.21 32.51
CA ASN A 226 -12.13 -45.72 33.77
C ASN A 226 -13.08 -46.78 34.32
N SER A 227 -12.53 -47.84 34.91
CA SER A 227 -13.30 -48.75 35.76
C SER A 227 -13.88 -48.02 36.97
N ALA A 228 -14.99 -48.53 37.53
CA ALA A 228 -15.59 -47.99 38.75
C ALA A 228 -14.68 -48.14 39.98
N SER A 229 -13.85 -49.20 39.99
CA SER A 229 -12.82 -49.49 40.98
C SER A 229 -11.56 -48.62 40.84
N GLY A 230 -11.36 -47.97 39.70
CA GLY A 230 -10.12 -47.25 39.37
C GLY A 230 -8.92 -48.14 39.07
N ASP A 231 -9.08 -49.47 39.08
CA ASP A 231 -7.99 -50.43 38.87
C ASP A 231 -7.68 -50.70 37.40
N SER A 232 -8.48 -50.17 36.48
CA SER A 232 -8.31 -50.28 35.02
C SER A 232 -8.72 -49.01 34.27
N LEU A 233 -8.02 -48.73 33.17
CA LEU A 233 -8.22 -47.62 32.22
C LEU A 233 -8.23 -48.18 30.80
N ALA A 234 -9.21 -47.85 29.98
CA ALA A 234 -9.18 -48.14 28.54
C ALA A 234 -9.31 -46.86 27.73
N ALA A 235 -8.67 -46.80 26.57
CA ALA A 235 -8.76 -45.69 25.64
C ALA A 235 -8.96 -46.23 24.22
N ARG A 236 -10.10 -45.87 23.60
CA ARG A 236 -10.26 -46.00 22.15
C ARG A 236 -9.64 -44.76 21.51
N LEU A 237 -8.51 -44.92 20.84
CA LEU A 237 -7.85 -43.86 20.09
C LEU A 237 -8.46 -43.83 18.69
N SER A 238 -9.18 -42.76 18.37
CA SER A 238 -9.81 -42.54 17.06
C SER A 238 -9.51 -41.12 16.61
N TYR A 239 -8.40 -40.90 15.92
CA TYR A 239 -8.00 -39.57 15.48
C TYR A 239 -7.35 -39.55 14.09
N GLN A 240 -7.46 -38.40 13.43
CA GLN A 240 -6.70 -38.06 12.24
C GLN A 240 -5.91 -36.77 12.50
N LEU A 241 -4.59 -36.85 12.34
CA LEU A 241 -3.69 -35.71 12.38
C LEU A 241 -3.09 -35.50 10.98
N GLN A 242 -3.33 -34.32 10.41
CA GLN A 242 -2.70 -33.88 9.18
C GLN A 242 -1.80 -32.70 9.49
N THR A 243 -0.52 -32.77 9.09
CA THR A 243 0.37 -31.62 9.21
C THR A 243 1.22 -31.44 7.97
N ALA A 244 1.59 -30.20 7.69
CA ALA A 244 2.63 -29.85 6.75
C ALA A 244 3.30 -28.56 7.23
N GLY A 245 4.62 -28.46 7.13
CA GLY A 245 5.34 -27.29 7.62
C GLY A 245 6.85 -27.42 7.41
N PRO A 246 7.58 -26.31 7.34
CA PRO A 246 9.03 -26.37 7.34
C PRO A 246 9.53 -26.91 8.68
N ARG A 247 10.65 -27.65 8.68
CA ARG A 247 11.30 -28.15 9.90
C ARG A 247 11.79 -27.01 10.80
N GLU A 248 12.19 -25.90 10.19
CA GLU A 248 12.62 -24.67 10.86
C GLU A 248 12.02 -23.46 10.16
N VAL A 249 11.60 -22.45 10.94
CA VAL A 249 11.14 -21.16 10.40
C VAL A 249 12.27 -20.16 10.52
N THR A 250 12.98 -19.92 9.42
CA THR A 250 14.15 -19.03 9.39
C THR A 250 13.81 -17.56 9.12
N THR A 251 12.64 -17.28 8.52
CA THR A 251 12.16 -15.92 8.25
C THR A 251 10.64 -15.85 8.19
N ILE A 252 10.07 -14.73 8.64
CA ILE A 252 8.63 -14.47 8.62
C ILE A 252 8.17 -13.88 7.28
N PHE A 253 9.06 -13.17 6.57
CA PHE A 253 8.70 -12.49 5.32
C PHE A 253 8.70 -13.42 4.11
N PHE A 254 9.60 -14.40 4.08
CA PHE A 254 9.77 -15.35 2.96
C PHE A 254 9.97 -16.80 3.45
N PRO A 255 9.03 -17.35 4.23
CA PRO A 255 9.13 -18.72 4.74
C PRO A 255 9.11 -19.73 3.59
N GLN A 256 9.71 -20.91 3.82
CA GLN A 256 9.63 -22.02 2.89
C GLN A 256 8.19 -22.52 2.78
N SER A 257 7.72 -22.71 1.56
CA SER A 257 6.38 -23.22 1.29
C SER A 257 6.31 -24.73 1.47
N SER A 258 5.21 -25.18 2.08
CA SER A 258 4.88 -26.59 2.30
C SER A 258 3.74 -27.07 1.37
N GLY A 259 3.10 -26.15 0.65
CA GLY A 259 1.99 -26.43 -0.25
C GLY A 259 1.61 -25.23 -1.11
N GLY A 260 0.91 -25.50 -2.20
CA GLY A 260 0.49 -24.50 -3.18
C GLY A 260 -0.90 -24.80 -3.72
N GLY A 261 -1.61 -23.75 -4.14
CA GLY A 261 -2.98 -23.89 -4.60
C GLY A 261 -3.48 -22.66 -5.33
N PHE A 262 -4.72 -22.74 -5.77
CA PHE A 262 -5.40 -21.65 -6.45
C PHE A 262 -6.78 -21.46 -5.86
N GLY A 263 -7.25 -20.22 -5.91
CA GLY A 263 -8.62 -19.89 -5.60
C GLY A 263 -9.08 -18.64 -6.33
N PHE A 264 -10.35 -18.32 -6.16
CA PHE A 264 -10.92 -17.11 -6.72
C PHE A 264 -12.03 -16.53 -5.84
N ASP A 265 -12.31 -15.25 -6.08
CA ASP A 265 -13.48 -14.55 -5.54
C ASP A 265 -14.35 -14.05 -6.69
N LEU A 266 -15.66 -14.03 -6.49
CA LEU A 266 -16.63 -13.39 -7.38
C LEU A 266 -17.42 -12.36 -6.59
N GLY A 267 -17.73 -11.24 -7.23
CA GLY A 267 -18.43 -10.15 -6.60
C GLY A 267 -19.43 -9.51 -7.54
N LEU A 268 -20.54 -9.05 -6.97
CA LEU A 268 -21.56 -8.22 -7.58
C LEU A 268 -21.92 -7.09 -6.62
N SER A 269 -22.25 -5.92 -7.16
CA SER A 269 -22.76 -4.78 -6.41
C SER A 269 -23.70 -3.95 -7.27
N ALA A 270 -24.83 -3.52 -6.72
CA ALA A 270 -25.83 -2.75 -7.44
C ALA A 270 -26.29 -1.55 -6.60
N ASP A 271 -26.28 -0.36 -7.21
CA ASP A 271 -26.94 0.82 -6.66
C ASP A 271 -28.42 0.77 -7.09
N VAL A 272 -29.25 0.19 -6.22
CA VAL A 272 -30.69 -0.03 -6.49
C VAL A 272 -31.54 1.23 -6.32
N ARG A 273 -31.01 2.20 -5.57
CA ARG A 273 -31.55 3.54 -5.42
C ARG A 273 -30.40 4.48 -5.07
N GLU A 274 -30.56 5.77 -5.32
CA GLU A 274 -29.62 6.75 -4.78
C GLU A 274 -29.50 6.60 -3.25
N GLY A 275 -28.27 6.36 -2.79
CA GLY A 275 -27.95 6.12 -1.39
C GLY A 275 -28.22 4.69 -0.88
N ILE A 276 -28.71 3.75 -1.69
CA ILE A 276 -28.88 2.34 -1.30
C ILE A 276 -28.10 1.43 -2.25
N THR A 277 -27.13 0.71 -1.69
CA THR A 277 -26.32 -0.27 -2.42
C THR A 277 -26.55 -1.66 -1.84
N LEU A 278 -26.77 -2.64 -2.71
CA LEU A 278 -26.78 -4.06 -2.37
C LEU A 278 -25.56 -4.74 -2.99
N ALA A 279 -25.06 -5.79 -2.34
CA ALA A 279 -23.88 -6.50 -2.81
C ALA A 279 -23.94 -7.99 -2.47
N LEU A 280 -23.28 -8.78 -3.32
CA LEU A 280 -23.08 -10.21 -3.14
C LEU A 280 -21.62 -10.53 -3.41
N ALA A 281 -20.97 -11.32 -2.56
CA ALA A 281 -19.62 -11.81 -2.82
C ALA A 281 -19.47 -13.27 -2.42
N LEU A 282 -18.88 -14.08 -3.29
CA LEU A 282 -18.46 -15.45 -3.01
C LEU A 282 -16.93 -15.44 -2.97
N ASN A 283 -16.37 -15.71 -1.81
CA ASN A 283 -14.94 -15.56 -1.55
C ASN A 283 -14.28 -16.92 -1.32
N ASP A 284 -12.99 -17.00 -1.64
CA ASP A 284 -12.11 -18.12 -1.30
C ASP A 284 -12.60 -19.48 -1.84
N VAL A 285 -13.06 -19.52 -3.09
CA VAL A 285 -13.38 -20.78 -3.77
C VAL A 285 -12.10 -21.38 -4.32
N GLY A 286 -11.70 -22.57 -3.83
CA GLY A 286 -10.50 -23.24 -4.30
C GLY A 286 -9.92 -24.20 -3.27
N SER A 287 -8.65 -24.57 -3.47
CA SER A 287 -7.95 -25.50 -2.57
C SER A 287 -6.44 -25.32 -2.61
N VAL A 288 -5.78 -25.86 -1.59
CA VAL A 288 -4.31 -25.94 -1.46
C VAL A 288 -3.90 -27.40 -1.33
N SER A 289 -2.90 -27.79 -2.10
CA SER A 289 -2.25 -29.10 -2.01
C SER A 289 -0.97 -28.99 -1.20
N TYR A 290 -0.84 -29.79 -0.15
CA TYR A 290 0.35 -29.89 0.70
C TYR A 290 1.09 -31.18 0.39
N SER A 291 2.33 -31.06 -0.04
CA SER A 291 3.19 -32.20 -0.44
C SER A 291 4.59 -32.14 0.15
N ALA A 292 5.03 -30.99 0.65
CA ALA A 292 6.36 -30.82 1.22
C ALA A 292 6.32 -30.89 2.75
N ASN A 293 7.15 -31.75 3.33
CA ASN A 293 7.20 -32.03 4.78
C ASN A 293 5.81 -32.32 5.37
N SER A 294 4.94 -32.99 4.59
CA SER A 294 3.58 -33.30 4.96
C SER A 294 3.43 -34.75 5.42
N PHE A 295 2.63 -34.98 6.46
CA PHE A 295 2.26 -36.33 6.88
C PHE A 295 0.83 -36.39 7.37
N ILE A 296 0.25 -37.58 7.20
CA ILE A 296 -1.06 -37.95 7.73
C ILE A 296 -0.83 -39.10 8.71
N ARG A 297 -1.37 -38.96 9.92
CA ARG A 297 -1.40 -40.02 10.93
C ARG A 297 -2.84 -40.33 11.28
N ARG A 298 -3.22 -41.61 11.18
CA ARG A 298 -4.57 -42.10 11.51
C ARG A 298 -4.48 -43.20 12.55
N ALA A 299 -5.21 -43.04 13.65
CA ALA A 299 -5.36 -44.06 14.66
C ALA A 299 -6.83 -44.48 14.74
N ASP A 300 -7.07 -45.79 14.72
CA ASP A 300 -8.30 -46.42 15.22
C ASP A 300 -7.86 -47.69 15.96
N THR A 301 -7.61 -47.57 17.26
CA THR A 301 -7.10 -48.66 18.09
C THR A 301 -7.65 -48.59 19.51
N LEU A 302 -7.68 -49.72 20.19
CA LEU A 302 -8.07 -49.83 21.59
C LEU A 302 -6.83 -50.14 22.42
N VAL A 303 -6.58 -49.34 23.45
CA VAL A 303 -5.52 -49.57 24.42
C VAL A 303 -6.17 -49.74 25.80
N SER A 304 -5.73 -50.73 26.57
CA SER A 304 -6.24 -50.95 27.93
C SER A 304 -5.09 -51.20 28.90
N PHE A 305 -5.21 -50.62 30.07
CA PHE A 305 -4.35 -50.75 31.22
C PHE A 305 -5.18 -51.35 32.36
N THR A 306 -4.68 -52.38 32.99
CA THR A 306 -5.36 -53.08 34.09
C THR A 306 -4.36 -53.33 35.22
N GLY A 307 -4.86 -53.46 36.44
CA GLY A 307 -4.04 -53.79 37.61
C GLY A 307 -3.38 -52.58 38.29
N PHE A 308 -3.99 -51.39 38.25
CA PHE A 308 -3.58 -50.25 39.08
C PHE A 308 -3.94 -50.52 40.55
N ARG A 309 -3.19 -51.41 41.21
CA ARG A 309 -3.40 -51.79 42.62
C ARG A 309 -2.24 -51.42 43.53
N ASP A 310 -1.10 -51.02 42.98
CA ASP A 310 0.08 -50.60 43.72
C ASP A 310 0.61 -49.25 43.22
N PRO A 311 1.19 -48.39 44.08
CA PRO A 311 1.84 -47.16 43.65
C PRO A 311 3.10 -47.51 42.84
N ILE A 312 2.97 -47.51 41.51
CA ILE A 312 4.04 -47.28 40.54
C ILE A 312 5.25 -48.23 40.72
N ASP A 313 5.10 -49.52 40.39
CA ASP A 313 6.25 -50.35 40.01
C ASP A 313 6.74 -49.91 38.61
N GLY A 314 7.99 -49.44 38.54
CA GLY A 314 8.60 -48.88 37.33
C GLY A 314 8.61 -49.83 36.13
N THR A 315 8.57 -51.14 36.36
CA THR A 315 8.67 -52.16 35.29
C THR A 315 7.32 -52.42 34.62
N ALA A 316 6.24 -52.50 35.41
CA ALA A 316 4.88 -52.67 34.89
C ALA A 316 4.42 -51.44 34.08
N ASN A 317 4.79 -50.25 34.54
CA ASN A 317 4.56 -48.99 33.82
C ASN A 317 5.30 -48.95 32.48
N GLN A 318 6.54 -49.44 32.42
CA GLN A 318 7.30 -49.44 31.16
C GLN A 318 6.63 -50.30 30.10
N ASN A 319 6.19 -51.52 30.45
CA ASN A 319 5.48 -52.41 29.52
C ASN A 319 4.16 -51.81 29.02
N GLN A 320 3.44 -51.12 29.91
CA GLN A 320 2.19 -50.42 29.60
C GLN A 320 2.41 -49.19 28.70
N VAL A 321 3.41 -48.36 29.03
CA VAL A 321 3.86 -47.23 28.19
C VAL A 321 4.32 -47.73 26.82
N ASP A 322 5.04 -48.85 26.77
CA ASP A 322 5.49 -49.47 25.53
C ASP A 322 4.32 -50.04 24.73
N SER A 323 3.27 -50.55 25.39
CA SER A 323 2.04 -50.98 24.71
C SER A 323 1.28 -49.81 24.09
N LEU A 324 1.17 -48.68 24.81
CA LEU A 324 0.60 -47.44 24.27
C LEU A 324 1.45 -46.90 23.12
N ARG A 325 2.77 -46.88 23.30
CA ARG A 325 3.74 -46.47 22.28
C ARG A 325 3.58 -47.34 21.04
N ARG A 326 3.56 -48.67 21.15
CA ARG A 326 3.30 -49.58 20.02
C ARG A 326 1.92 -49.37 19.40
N GLY A 327 0.90 -49.11 20.22
CA GLY A 327 -0.44 -48.77 19.75
C GLY A 327 -0.48 -47.48 18.92
N ILE A 328 0.37 -46.49 19.25
CA ILE A 328 0.54 -45.24 18.51
C ILE A 328 1.53 -45.38 17.35
N GLU A 329 2.63 -46.13 17.49
CA GLU A 329 3.63 -46.38 16.45
C GLU A 329 3.10 -47.29 15.35
N GLY A 330 2.22 -48.24 15.69
CA GLY A 330 1.47 -49.07 14.75
C GLY A 330 0.42 -48.29 13.97
N THR A 331 0.11 -47.04 14.36
CA THR A 331 -0.68 -46.14 13.53
C THR A 331 0.18 -45.64 12.38
N GLY A 332 -0.23 -45.95 11.15
CA GLY A 332 0.54 -45.59 9.97
C GLY A 332 0.75 -44.07 9.89
N GLN A 333 2.02 -43.65 9.97
CA GLN A 333 2.43 -42.34 9.48
C GLN A 333 2.74 -42.48 8.00
N THR A 334 1.91 -41.90 7.15
CA THR A 334 2.16 -41.89 5.71
C THR A 334 2.65 -40.50 5.34
N ALA A 335 3.89 -40.42 4.85
CA ALA A 335 4.32 -39.26 4.07
C ALA A 335 3.34 -39.15 2.90
N GLY A 336 2.59 -38.05 2.84
CA GLY A 336 1.38 -38.02 2.04
C GLY A 336 1.06 -36.62 1.57
N THR A 337 0.60 -36.53 0.33
CA THR A 337 -0.02 -35.31 -0.19
C THR A 337 -1.46 -35.26 0.28
N PHE A 338 -1.91 -34.11 0.78
CA PHE A 338 -3.33 -33.88 1.09
C PHE A 338 -3.78 -32.51 0.59
N ASN A 339 -5.07 -32.41 0.29
CA ASN A 339 -5.69 -31.19 -0.19
C ASN A 339 -6.61 -30.62 0.89
N LEU A 340 -6.57 -29.30 1.06
CA LEU A 340 -7.49 -28.57 1.92
C LEU A 340 -8.25 -27.55 1.08
N ALA A 341 -9.58 -27.55 1.21
CA ALA A 341 -10.41 -26.50 0.62
C ALA A 341 -10.10 -25.16 1.29
N LEU A 342 -10.10 -24.07 0.51
CA LEU A 342 -10.02 -22.71 1.03
C LEU A 342 -11.26 -22.35 1.88
N PRO A 343 -11.20 -21.32 2.74
CA PRO A 343 -12.30 -20.95 3.65
C PRO A 343 -13.49 -20.30 2.92
N THR A 344 -14.13 -21.06 2.02
CA THR A 344 -15.18 -20.56 1.14
C THR A 344 -16.37 -20.03 1.92
N HIS A 345 -16.78 -18.80 1.61
CA HIS A 345 -17.92 -18.16 2.24
C HIS A 345 -18.64 -17.21 1.28
N LEU A 346 -19.94 -17.04 1.53
CA LEU A 346 -20.82 -16.09 0.84
C LEU A 346 -21.06 -14.88 1.74
N ARG A 347 -21.11 -13.69 1.14
CA ARG A 347 -21.50 -12.43 1.78
C ARG A 347 -22.66 -11.81 1.04
N PHE A 348 -23.71 -11.45 1.78
CA PHE A 348 -24.78 -10.57 1.31
C PHE A 348 -24.69 -9.25 2.08
N GLY A 349 -24.46 -8.15 1.37
CA GLY A 349 -24.23 -6.83 1.96
C GLY A 349 -25.27 -5.81 1.54
N ALA A 350 -25.58 -4.88 2.43
CA ALA A 350 -26.38 -3.69 2.16
C ALA A 350 -25.70 -2.46 2.78
N ALA A 351 -25.82 -1.31 2.11
CA ALA A 351 -25.34 -0.03 2.60
C ALA A 351 -26.37 1.07 2.33
N VAL A 352 -26.57 1.94 3.32
CA VAL A 352 -27.47 3.10 3.24
C VAL A 352 -26.69 4.37 3.59
N ASP A 353 -26.52 5.24 2.61
CA ASP A 353 -25.90 6.56 2.75
C ASP A 353 -26.96 7.61 3.10
N LEU A 354 -27.02 7.99 4.39
CA LEU A 354 -28.01 8.93 4.90
C LEU A 354 -27.76 10.38 4.43
N GLU A 355 -26.59 10.68 3.89
CA GLU A 355 -26.31 12.01 3.34
C GLU A 355 -27.21 12.28 2.13
N LYS A 356 -27.53 11.24 1.36
CA LYS A 356 -28.42 11.30 0.19
C LYS A 356 -29.89 11.50 0.53
N PHE A 357 -30.31 11.13 1.73
CA PHE A 357 -31.70 11.26 2.17
C PHE A 357 -31.90 12.55 2.99
N ASN A 358 -31.07 12.75 4.01
CA ASN A 358 -31.31 13.77 5.04
C ASN A 358 -30.06 14.62 5.34
N LYS A 359 -29.03 14.62 4.48
CA LYS A 359 -27.74 15.33 4.70
C LYS A 359 -27.03 14.96 6.01
N ILE A 360 -27.32 13.79 6.56
CA ILE A 360 -26.63 13.26 7.73
C ILE A 360 -25.36 12.58 7.22
N PRO A 361 -24.14 13.00 7.60
CA PRO A 361 -22.88 12.44 7.10
C PRO A 361 -22.59 11.09 7.77
N LEU A 362 -23.48 10.12 7.54
CA LEU A 362 -23.47 8.80 8.15
C LEU A 362 -23.87 7.75 7.12
N VAL A 363 -23.11 6.65 7.08
CA VAL A 363 -23.46 5.47 6.32
C VAL A 363 -23.71 4.31 7.27
N ALA A 364 -24.83 3.61 7.09
CA ALA A 364 -25.15 2.38 7.80
C ALA A 364 -24.91 1.16 6.90
N THR A 365 -24.38 0.08 7.45
CA THR A 365 -24.02 -1.14 6.72
C THR A 365 -24.57 -2.38 7.42
N LEU A 366 -24.93 -3.38 6.62
CA LEU A 366 -25.35 -4.70 7.07
C LEU A 366 -24.68 -5.75 6.19
N ASP A 367 -24.11 -6.77 6.80
CA ASP A 367 -23.59 -7.94 6.11
C ASP A 367 -24.09 -9.22 6.78
N TRP A 368 -24.61 -10.15 5.99
CA TRP A 368 -24.81 -11.55 6.38
C TRP A 368 -23.73 -12.41 5.70
N VAL A 369 -23.00 -13.20 6.48
CA VAL A 369 -21.88 -14.03 6.02
C VAL A 369 -22.10 -15.49 6.38
N GLN A 370 -22.02 -16.36 5.38
CA GLN A 370 -22.24 -17.79 5.50
C GLN A 370 -21.01 -18.55 5.01
N GLY A 371 -20.32 -19.25 5.90
CA GLY A 371 -19.24 -20.17 5.50
C GLY A 371 -19.78 -21.54 5.09
N PHE A 372 -19.08 -22.21 4.18
CA PHE A 372 -19.48 -23.52 3.64
C PHE A 372 -18.60 -24.67 4.12
N ASN A 373 -17.56 -24.40 4.90
CA ASN A 373 -16.67 -25.39 5.47
C ASN A 373 -16.04 -24.90 6.79
N SER A 374 -15.20 -25.75 7.39
CA SER A 374 -14.44 -25.45 8.61
C SER A 374 -12.93 -25.29 8.40
N SER A 375 -12.48 -25.22 7.14
CA SER A 375 -11.07 -25.12 6.80
C SER A 375 -10.48 -23.76 7.18
N TYR A 376 -9.20 -23.70 7.56
CA TYR A 376 -8.47 -22.45 7.82
C TYR A 376 -9.17 -21.49 8.81
N GLY A 377 -9.86 -22.04 9.81
CA GLY A 377 -10.62 -21.28 10.78
C GLY A 377 -12.02 -20.89 10.31
N ASN A 378 -12.47 -21.22 9.10
CA ASN A 378 -13.83 -20.90 8.65
C ASN A 378 -14.91 -21.53 9.57
N THR A 379 -16.11 -20.95 9.60
CA THR A 379 -17.25 -21.47 10.35
C THR A 379 -18.48 -21.64 9.45
N THR A 380 -19.25 -22.69 9.69
CA THR A 380 -20.55 -22.92 9.06
C THR A 380 -21.68 -22.15 9.77
N SER A 381 -21.40 -21.57 10.94
CA SER A 381 -22.35 -20.70 11.65
C SER A 381 -22.45 -19.34 10.96
N PRO A 382 -23.65 -18.82 10.69
CA PRO A 382 -23.81 -17.53 10.05
C PRO A 382 -23.36 -16.39 10.97
N LEU A 383 -22.84 -15.33 10.34
CA LEU A 383 -22.41 -14.11 10.98
C LEU A 383 -23.21 -12.93 10.44
N VAL A 384 -23.70 -12.07 11.32
CA VAL A 384 -24.36 -10.82 10.98
C VAL A 384 -23.53 -9.67 11.52
N GLY A 385 -23.08 -8.79 10.64
CA GLY A 385 -22.39 -7.54 10.97
C GLY A 385 -23.29 -6.36 10.71
N LEU A 386 -23.46 -5.49 11.71
CA LEU A 386 -24.11 -4.18 11.58
C LEU A 386 -23.06 -3.11 11.86
N GLY A 387 -23.00 -2.09 11.01
CA GLY A 387 -21.97 -1.06 11.09
C GLY A 387 -22.49 0.33 10.79
N VAL A 388 -21.81 1.33 11.35
CA VAL A 388 -21.99 2.73 10.99
C VAL A 388 -20.64 3.41 10.83
N GLU A 389 -20.54 4.31 9.86
CA GLU A 389 -19.42 5.24 9.71
C GLU A 389 -19.97 6.68 9.69
N TYR A 390 -19.52 7.50 10.65
CA TYR A 390 -19.85 8.91 10.74
C TYR A 390 -18.67 9.76 10.26
N ARG A 391 -18.94 10.68 9.33
CA ARG A 391 -17.94 11.57 8.70
C ARG A 391 -18.17 13.05 8.95
N GLY A 392 -18.98 13.41 9.94
CA GLY A 392 -19.22 14.83 10.28
C GLY A 392 -18.01 15.54 10.91
N LEU A 393 -17.01 14.78 11.37
CA LEU A 393 -15.76 15.35 11.90
C LEU A 393 -14.72 15.47 10.78
N ARG A 394 -14.13 16.67 10.63
CA ARG A 394 -13.11 16.94 9.61
C ARG A 394 -11.95 15.97 9.74
N ASN A 395 -11.69 15.21 8.68
CA ASN A 395 -10.60 14.23 8.56
C ASN A 395 -10.62 13.12 9.62
N LEU A 396 -11.71 12.94 10.37
CA LEU A 396 -11.79 11.97 11.45
C LEU A 396 -13.07 11.11 11.34
N PRO A 397 -13.15 10.19 10.35
CA PRO A 397 -14.22 9.20 10.33
C PRO A 397 -14.21 8.38 11.63
N VAL A 398 -15.38 8.26 12.26
CA VAL A 398 -15.62 7.43 13.44
C VAL A 398 -16.55 6.29 13.07
N ARG A 399 -16.25 5.10 13.55
CA ARG A 399 -16.95 3.86 13.21
C ARG A 399 -17.33 3.09 14.45
N ALA A 400 -18.50 2.48 14.39
CA ALA A 400 -18.95 1.53 15.38
C ALA A 400 -19.69 0.40 14.69
N GLY A 401 -19.75 -0.75 15.35
CA GLY A 401 -20.51 -1.87 14.83
C GLY A 401 -20.84 -2.91 15.88
N VAL A 402 -21.80 -3.76 15.54
CA VAL A 402 -22.19 -4.92 16.32
C VAL A 402 -22.02 -6.14 15.45
N ARG A 403 -21.46 -7.19 16.04
CA ARG A 403 -21.23 -8.46 15.39
C ARG A 403 -21.98 -9.56 16.12
N LEU A 404 -22.82 -10.32 15.42
CA LEU A 404 -23.67 -11.36 15.98
C LEU A 404 -23.40 -12.69 15.27
N GLY A 405 -23.21 -13.77 16.03
CA GLY A 405 -22.97 -15.09 15.47
C GLY A 405 -21.54 -15.30 14.95
N GLY A 406 -21.40 -16.25 14.02
CA GLY A 406 -20.12 -16.82 13.62
C GLY A 406 -19.48 -17.58 14.79
N ASN A 407 -18.33 -17.10 15.24
CA ASN A 407 -17.47 -17.75 16.22
C ASN A 407 -17.32 -17.08 17.58
N GLN A 408 -18.07 -16.02 17.80
CA GLN A 408 -18.05 -15.28 19.05
C GLN A 408 -19.49 -14.97 19.40
N ASN A 409 -19.74 -14.78 20.68
CA ASN A 409 -20.96 -14.12 21.12
C ASN A 409 -21.01 -12.69 20.56
N ALA A 410 -22.13 -12.01 20.81
CA ALA A 410 -22.30 -10.62 20.40
C ALA A 410 -21.08 -9.76 20.82
N SER A 411 -20.48 -9.04 19.88
CA SER A 411 -19.35 -8.15 20.16
C SER A 411 -19.61 -6.75 19.61
N ILE A 412 -19.10 -5.75 20.33
CA ILE A 412 -19.15 -4.35 19.91
C ILE A 412 -17.79 -3.97 19.36
N SER A 413 -17.78 -3.48 18.13
CA SER A 413 -16.59 -3.03 17.41
C SER A 413 -16.55 -1.50 17.37
N PHE A 414 -15.33 -0.96 17.32
CA PHE A 414 -15.11 0.47 17.24
C PHE A 414 -13.84 0.77 16.46
N GLY A 415 -13.79 1.95 15.83
CA GLY A 415 -12.56 2.43 15.23
C GLY A 415 -12.70 3.87 14.75
N PHE A 416 -11.56 4.43 14.39
CA PHE A 416 -11.49 5.76 13.80
C PHE A 416 -10.37 5.79 12.78
N GLY A 417 -10.41 6.76 11.88
CA GLY A 417 -9.32 7.00 10.94
C GLY A 417 -8.91 8.46 10.95
N PHE A 418 -7.64 8.73 10.66
CA PHE A 418 -7.20 10.05 10.23
C PHE A 418 -7.17 10.05 8.70
N ASP A 419 -8.15 10.71 8.08
CA ASP A 419 -8.43 10.61 6.65
C ASP A 419 -8.20 11.95 5.94
N THR A 420 -7.18 11.99 5.08
CA THR A 420 -6.81 13.14 4.24
C THR A 420 -6.87 12.75 2.77
N PRO A 421 -6.97 13.66 1.79
CA PRO A 421 -7.00 13.28 0.38
C PRO A 421 -5.90 12.27 -0.03
N ASN A 422 -4.68 12.44 0.48
CA ASN A 422 -3.52 11.64 0.09
C ASN A 422 -3.24 10.43 0.97
N ALA A 423 -3.83 10.33 2.18
CA ALA A 423 -3.55 9.22 3.07
C ALA A 423 -4.66 9.00 4.10
N THR A 424 -4.88 7.73 4.46
CA THR A 424 -5.67 7.33 5.63
C THR A 424 -4.82 6.49 6.58
N PHE A 425 -4.89 6.79 7.86
CA PHE A 425 -4.46 5.89 8.93
C PHE A 425 -5.66 5.43 9.74
N ASP A 426 -5.93 4.13 9.84
CA ASP A 426 -7.06 3.57 10.58
C ASP A 426 -6.58 2.78 11.80
N VAL A 427 -7.33 2.92 12.89
CA VAL A 427 -7.23 2.12 14.12
C VAL A 427 -8.59 1.52 14.42
N SER A 428 -8.63 0.25 14.78
CA SER A 428 -9.89 -0.47 15.04
C SER A 428 -9.75 -1.56 16.09
N THR A 429 -10.87 -1.94 16.70
CA THR A 429 -11.02 -3.12 17.56
C THR A 429 -12.36 -3.80 17.28
N ARG A 430 -12.40 -5.14 17.38
CA ARG A 430 -13.65 -5.94 17.33
C ARG A 430 -14.34 -6.08 18.69
N ASN A 431 -13.66 -5.68 19.76
CA ASN A 431 -14.14 -5.82 21.12
C ASN A 431 -13.82 -4.57 21.95
N LEU A 432 -14.63 -3.53 21.74
CA LEU A 432 -14.52 -2.28 22.47
C LEU A 432 -14.64 -2.49 23.99
N LEU A 433 -15.53 -3.38 24.44
CA LEU A 433 -15.73 -3.63 25.87
C LEU A 433 -14.48 -4.22 26.53
N GLY A 434 -13.80 -5.17 25.89
CA GLY A 434 -12.52 -5.69 26.39
C GLY A 434 -11.39 -4.66 26.32
N PHE A 435 -11.43 -3.74 25.36
CA PHE A 435 -10.47 -2.64 25.31
C PHE A 435 -10.67 -1.62 26.45
N LEU A 436 -11.92 -1.29 26.78
CA LEU A 436 -12.27 -0.36 27.86
C LEU A 436 -12.21 -1.01 29.26
N SER A 437 -12.30 -2.33 29.36
CA SER A 437 -12.16 -3.10 30.59
C SER A 437 -11.12 -4.21 30.45
N PRO A 438 -9.82 -3.89 30.41
CA PRO A 438 -8.77 -4.88 30.19
C PRO A 438 -8.77 -6.01 31.23
N SER A 439 -9.11 -5.72 32.49
CA SER A 439 -9.13 -6.70 33.58
C SER A 439 -10.16 -7.82 33.37
N SER A 440 -11.29 -7.53 32.73
CA SER A 440 -12.35 -8.49 32.41
C SER A 440 -12.26 -9.06 30.99
N ALA A 441 -11.31 -8.58 30.19
CA ALA A 441 -11.19 -8.93 28.78
C ALA A 441 -10.82 -10.41 28.59
N GLN A 442 -11.70 -11.16 27.93
CA GLN A 442 -11.44 -12.52 27.43
C GLN A 442 -11.12 -12.50 25.91
N HIS A 443 -11.27 -11.33 25.27
CA HIS A 443 -10.99 -11.11 23.86
C HIS A 443 -10.22 -9.81 23.69
N LEU A 444 -9.13 -9.86 22.93
CA LEU A 444 -8.36 -8.70 22.49
C LEU A 444 -8.29 -8.71 20.98
N ALA A 445 -8.70 -7.62 20.34
CA ALA A 445 -8.59 -7.50 18.90
C ALA A 445 -8.19 -6.08 18.52
N PHE A 446 -7.20 -5.95 17.65
CA PHE A 446 -6.81 -4.67 17.07
C PHE A 446 -6.54 -4.81 15.59
N GLY A 447 -6.79 -3.73 14.85
CA GLY A 447 -6.42 -3.59 13.45
C GLY A 447 -5.83 -2.20 13.21
N LEU A 448 -4.71 -2.17 12.51
CA LEU A 448 -4.01 -0.96 12.08
C LEU A 448 -3.92 -0.97 10.56
N GLY A 449 -4.13 0.17 9.92
CA GLY A 449 -4.03 0.28 8.47
C GLY A 449 -3.48 1.62 8.03
N LEU A 450 -2.50 1.59 7.13
CA LEU A 450 -2.03 2.78 6.41
C LEU A 450 -2.33 2.62 4.92
N ARG A 451 -3.02 3.60 4.35
CA ARG A 451 -3.26 3.70 2.91
C ARG A 451 -2.77 5.04 2.40
N ILE A 452 -2.11 5.02 1.25
CA ILE A 452 -1.62 6.21 0.54
C ILE A 452 -2.33 6.28 -0.80
N ARG A 453 -2.80 7.46 -1.16
CA ARG A 453 -3.54 7.75 -2.40
C ARG A 453 -2.76 8.73 -3.26
N VAL A 454 -2.56 8.35 -4.51
CA VAL A 454 -1.78 9.07 -5.52
C VAL A 454 -2.50 9.03 -6.86
N ILE A 455 -2.02 9.83 -7.82
CA ILE A 455 -2.62 10.02 -9.15
C ILE A 455 -3.99 10.71 -9.06
N LYS A 456 -4.01 11.99 -9.44
CA LYS A 456 -5.27 12.74 -9.54
C LYS A 456 -6.17 12.12 -10.61
N PRO A 457 -7.50 12.30 -10.51
CA PRO A 457 -8.38 12.10 -11.66
C PRO A 457 -7.86 12.81 -12.89
N ASP A 458 -8.23 12.33 -14.08
CA ASP A 458 -8.04 13.13 -15.27
C ASP A 458 -8.88 14.41 -15.10
N GLU A 459 -8.28 15.58 -15.32
CA GLU A 459 -9.03 16.83 -15.35
C GLU A 459 -10.03 16.74 -16.50
N VAL A 460 -11.30 16.51 -16.19
CA VAL A 460 -12.39 16.79 -17.12
C VAL A 460 -12.48 18.31 -17.17
N LEU A 461 -11.89 18.92 -18.20
CA LEU A 461 -12.08 20.33 -18.50
C LEU A 461 -13.58 20.63 -18.46
N SER A 462 -13.97 21.61 -17.66
CA SER A 462 -15.38 21.98 -17.55
C SER A 462 -15.91 22.43 -18.92
N PRO A 463 -17.22 22.27 -19.21
CA PRO A 463 -17.82 22.83 -20.42
C PRO A 463 -17.56 24.33 -20.58
N ASP A 464 -17.39 25.06 -19.48
CA ASP A 464 -17.07 26.50 -19.46
C ASP A 464 -15.58 26.77 -19.74
N GLU A 465 -14.65 25.87 -19.43
CA GLU A 465 -13.26 25.94 -19.87
C GLU A 465 -13.10 25.52 -21.33
N LEU A 466 -13.97 24.65 -21.83
CA LEU A 466 -14.13 24.32 -23.25
C LEU A 466 -14.81 25.44 -24.04
N ARG A 467 -15.65 26.26 -23.37
CA ARG A 467 -16.39 27.40 -23.94
C ARG A 467 -15.78 28.75 -23.61
N ALA A 468 -14.76 28.83 -22.77
CA ALA A 468 -13.96 30.03 -22.62
C ALA A 468 -13.57 30.41 -24.05
N PRO A 469 -13.93 31.62 -24.53
CA PRO A 469 -13.46 32.03 -25.84
C PRO A 469 -11.97 31.81 -25.78
N MET A 470 -11.43 31.03 -26.73
CA MET A 470 -9.99 31.03 -26.95
C MET A 470 -9.62 32.51 -26.88
N ARG A 471 -8.89 32.94 -25.84
CA ARG A 471 -8.24 34.24 -25.96
C ARG A 471 -7.45 34.05 -27.24
N PRO A 472 -7.70 34.86 -28.29
CA PRO A 472 -6.81 34.82 -29.43
C PRO A 472 -5.41 34.89 -28.80
N MET A 473 -4.54 33.93 -29.09
CA MET A 473 -3.14 34.15 -28.81
C MET A 473 -2.82 35.47 -29.52
N GLU A 474 -2.74 36.57 -28.78
CA GLU A 474 -2.34 37.85 -29.35
C GLU A 474 -0.96 37.59 -29.92
N ARG A 475 -0.87 37.48 -31.25
CA ARG A 475 0.41 37.35 -31.92
C ARG A 475 1.22 38.57 -31.48
N PRO A 476 2.44 38.42 -30.95
CA PRO A 476 3.24 39.58 -30.56
C PRO A 476 3.49 40.48 -31.78
N LEU A 477 3.75 41.77 -31.58
CA LEU A 477 4.20 42.64 -32.67
C LEU A 477 5.47 42.06 -33.33
N PRO A 478 5.67 42.24 -34.65
CA PRO A 478 6.85 41.71 -35.34
C PRO A 478 8.16 42.15 -34.69
N THR A 479 9.15 41.28 -34.60
CA THR A 479 10.51 41.67 -34.15
C THR A 479 11.42 41.77 -35.36
N ILE A 480 12.06 42.93 -35.56
CA ILE A 480 12.95 43.21 -36.71
C ILE A 480 14.39 43.36 -36.22
N ASN A 481 15.31 42.60 -36.82
CA ASN A 481 16.74 42.88 -36.80
C ASN A 481 17.18 43.21 -38.23
N PHE A 482 17.67 44.43 -38.48
CA PHE A 482 18.05 44.92 -39.82
C PHE A 482 19.35 45.70 -39.74
N VAL A 483 20.37 45.25 -40.50
CA VAL A 483 21.72 45.81 -40.46
C VAL A 483 22.34 45.87 -41.87
N ALA A 484 23.26 46.81 -42.09
CA ALA A 484 24.18 46.76 -43.23
C ALA A 484 25.54 46.25 -42.76
N ALA A 485 26.20 45.43 -43.59
CA ALA A 485 27.57 44.98 -43.35
C ALA A 485 28.57 46.16 -43.32
N LYS A 486 28.31 47.20 -44.11
CA LYS A 486 29.03 48.49 -44.10
C LYS A 486 28.05 49.65 -44.24
N ASN A 487 28.10 50.60 -43.31
CA ASN A 487 27.23 51.79 -43.28
C ASN A 487 27.87 53.04 -43.91
N ALA A 488 29.13 52.93 -44.36
CA ALA A 488 29.85 53.97 -45.08
C ALA A 488 30.55 53.35 -46.30
N LEU A 489 30.31 53.92 -47.48
CA LEU A 489 30.80 53.44 -48.77
C LEU A 489 31.45 54.57 -49.55
N VAL A 490 32.47 54.26 -50.34
CA VAL A 490 32.91 55.16 -51.40
C VAL A 490 31.95 54.98 -52.58
N GLU A 491 31.66 56.07 -53.29
CA GLU A 491 30.82 56.02 -54.48
C GLU A 491 31.29 54.93 -55.45
N GLY A 492 30.39 54.00 -55.80
CA GLY A 492 30.70 52.84 -56.64
C GLY A 492 30.87 51.51 -55.89
N ASP A 493 31.02 51.53 -54.56
CA ASP A 493 31.09 50.33 -53.73
C ASP A 493 29.71 49.72 -53.44
N THR A 494 29.70 48.43 -53.11
CA THR A 494 28.51 47.69 -52.68
C THR A 494 28.52 47.37 -51.19
N THR A 495 27.36 47.31 -50.53
CA THR A 495 27.20 46.76 -49.17
C THR A 495 26.10 45.72 -49.13
N LEU A 496 26.16 44.81 -48.16
CA LEU A 496 25.16 43.78 -47.95
C LEU A 496 24.21 44.22 -46.84
N LEU A 497 22.93 44.37 -47.15
CA LEU A 497 21.88 44.45 -46.15
C LEU A 497 21.53 43.04 -45.68
N VAL A 498 21.35 42.84 -44.37
CA VAL A 498 20.98 41.56 -43.77
C VAL A 498 19.85 41.80 -42.78
N TRP A 499 18.80 40.98 -42.86
CA TRP A 499 17.68 41.06 -41.92
C TRP A 499 17.24 39.70 -41.39
N THR A 500 16.62 39.75 -40.22
CA THR A 500 15.86 38.65 -39.62
C THR A 500 14.63 39.24 -38.95
N VAL A 501 13.47 38.74 -39.34
CA VAL A 501 12.16 39.15 -38.84
C VAL A 501 11.46 37.94 -38.26
N VAL A 502 10.84 38.11 -37.10
CA VAL A 502 10.03 37.08 -36.43
C VAL A 502 8.62 37.62 -36.24
N ASP A 503 7.63 36.73 -36.36
CA ASP A 503 6.21 37.04 -36.16
C ASP A 503 5.62 38.07 -37.15
N ALA A 504 6.05 38.06 -38.42
CA ALA A 504 5.50 38.90 -39.49
C ALA A 504 4.88 38.07 -40.63
N ASP A 505 3.76 38.54 -41.17
CA ASP A 505 3.08 37.94 -42.32
C ASP A 505 3.50 38.62 -43.65
N ASP A 506 3.82 39.93 -43.61
CA ASP A 506 4.31 40.69 -44.78
C ASP A 506 5.53 41.53 -44.41
N ILE A 507 6.58 41.48 -45.24
CA ILE A 507 7.85 42.17 -45.01
C ILE A 507 8.30 42.81 -46.32
N SER A 508 8.65 44.10 -46.25
CA SER A 508 9.17 44.84 -47.40
C SER A 508 10.33 45.75 -47.01
N VAL A 509 11.25 46.00 -47.95
CA VAL A 509 12.36 46.93 -47.79
C VAL A 509 12.30 47.99 -48.88
N GLN A 510 12.38 49.25 -48.49
CA GLN A 510 12.41 50.41 -49.40
C GLN A 510 13.69 51.23 -49.17
N PRO A 511 14.22 51.94 -50.18
CA PRO A 511 13.79 51.95 -51.58
C PRO A 511 14.25 50.70 -52.36
N ASP A 512 13.63 50.45 -53.51
CA ASP A 512 14.08 49.57 -54.62
C ASP A 512 14.21 48.05 -54.38
N ILE A 513 14.01 47.53 -53.16
CA ILE A 513 14.13 46.08 -52.86
C ILE A 513 12.77 45.38 -52.89
N GLY A 514 11.71 46.00 -52.35
CA GLY A 514 10.35 45.46 -52.38
C GLY A 514 10.11 44.36 -51.34
N LYS A 515 9.19 43.43 -51.63
CA LYS A 515 8.82 42.35 -50.70
C LYS A 515 9.94 41.33 -50.55
N VAL A 516 10.20 40.92 -49.31
CA VAL A 516 11.29 40.00 -48.96
C VAL A 516 10.84 38.91 -47.98
N ALA A 517 11.58 37.83 -47.90
CA ALA A 517 11.35 36.76 -46.91
C ALA A 517 11.76 37.20 -45.49
N ALA A 518 11.30 36.44 -44.48
CA ALA A 518 11.58 36.70 -43.05
C ALA A 518 13.07 36.73 -42.69
N GLN A 519 13.90 36.00 -43.42
CA GLN A 519 15.36 36.05 -43.31
C GLN A 519 15.92 36.23 -44.70
N GLY A 520 16.89 37.13 -44.85
CA GLY A 520 17.47 37.38 -46.14
C GLY A 520 18.64 38.34 -46.09
N SER A 521 19.30 38.46 -47.23
CA SER A 521 20.31 39.46 -47.47
C SER A 521 20.18 39.98 -48.90
N PHE A 522 20.55 41.24 -49.11
CA PHE A 522 20.51 41.88 -50.43
C PHE A 522 21.70 42.82 -50.61
N THR A 523 22.41 42.65 -51.72
CA THR A 523 23.55 43.50 -52.06
C THR A 523 23.05 44.76 -52.77
N ILE A 524 23.38 45.93 -52.21
CA ILE A 524 23.02 47.24 -52.75
C ILE A 524 24.26 48.01 -53.22
N LYS A 525 24.08 48.89 -54.19
CA LYS A 525 25.11 49.81 -54.71
C LYS A 525 24.59 51.25 -54.75
N PRO A 526 24.38 51.91 -53.59
CA PRO A 526 23.84 53.26 -53.57
C PRO A 526 24.87 54.26 -54.15
N LEU A 527 24.45 55.14 -55.06
CA LEU A 527 25.27 56.23 -55.60
C LEU A 527 25.27 57.48 -54.70
N LYS A 528 24.26 57.60 -53.82
CA LYS A 528 24.13 58.68 -52.84
C LYS A 528 23.80 58.09 -51.48
N SER A 529 24.08 58.83 -50.40
CA SER A 529 23.70 58.41 -49.05
C SER A 529 22.20 58.11 -48.99
N THR A 530 21.84 56.85 -48.73
CA THR A 530 20.47 56.34 -48.85
C THR A 530 20.05 55.66 -47.55
N SER A 531 18.83 55.93 -47.08
CA SER A 531 18.26 55.26 -45.92
C SER A 531 17.28 54.19 -46.36
N TYR A 532 17.55 52.94 -45.96
CA TYR A 532 16.70 51.79 -46.23
C TYR A 532 15.80 51.55 -45.03
N ILE A 533 14.51 51.34 -45.27
CA ILE A 533 13.48 51.09 -44.25
C ILE A 533 12.89 49.71 -44.52
N LEU A 534 12.99 48.83 -43.53
CA LEU A 534 12.32 47.54 -43.52
C LEU A 534 11.04 47.65 -42.70
N THR A 535 9.90 47.34 -43.29
CA THR A 535 8.58 47.32 -42.64
C THR A 535 8.09 45.89 -42.56
N ALA A 536 7.73 45.43 -41.35
CA ALA A 536 7.19 44.11 -41.08
C ALA A 536 5.81 44.24 -40.44
N THR A 537 4.82 43.52 -40.98
CA THR A 537 3.42 43.63 -40.57
C THR A 537 2.83 42.27 -40.26
N ASN A 538 2.02 42.22 -39.21
CA ASN A 538 1.13 41.09 -38.88
C ASN A 538 -0.25 41.64 -38.47
N PRO A 539 -1.25 40.77 -38.19
CA PRO A 539 -2.59 41.21 -37.81
C PRO A 539 -2.66 42.04 -36.51
N THR A 540 -1.61 41.98 -35.68
CA THR A 540 -1.49 42.76 -34.44
C THR A 540 -0.98 44.18 -34.70
N GLY A 541 -0.18 44.38 -35.76
CA GLY A 541 0.31 45.69 -36.16
C GLY A 541 1.56 45.64 -37.04
N SER A 542 2.13 46.82 -37.29
CA SER A 542 3.32 46.99 -38.13
C SER A 542 4.46 47.63 -37.34
N LEU A 543 5.68 47.15 -37.54
CA LEU A 543 6.91 47.79 -37.07
C LEU A 543 7.85 48.08 -38.24
N SER A 544 8.72 49.08 -38.08
CA SER A 544 9.73 49.40 -39.08
C SER A 544 11.10 49.63 -38.44
N ALA A 545 12.16 49.24 -39.16
CA ALA A 545 13.55 49.49 -38.79
C ALA A 545 14.28 50.19 -39.94
N GLN A 546 15.16 51.14 -39.64
CA GLN A 546 15.89 51.92 -40.64
C GLN A 546 17.41 51.70 -40.53
N VAL A 547 18.06 51.56 -41.68
CA VAL A 547 19.51 51.50 -41.83
C VAL A 547 19.94 52.55 -42.84
N THR A 548 20.81 53.47 -42.44
CA THR A 548 21.36 54.50 -43.33
C THR A 548 22.75 54.12 -43.83
N VAL A 549 22.90 54.01 -45.14
CA VAL A 549 24.19 53.80 -45.82
C VAL A 549 24.67 55.13 -46.36
N ARG A 550 25.78 55.63 -45.82
CA ARG A 550 26.41 56.88 -46.24
C ARG A 550 27.35 56.61 -47.41
N VAL A 551 27.25 57.40 -48.47
CA VAL A 551 28.14 57.34 -49.63
C VAL A 551 28.97 58.61 -49.67
N VAL A 552 30.29 58.47 -49.69
CA VAL A 552 31.24 59.58 -49.82
C VAL A 552 31.90 59.57 -51.21
N PRO A 553 32.12 60.73 -51.85
CA PRO A 553 32.84 60.82 -53.12
C PRO A 553 34.29 60.34 -52.99
N PRO A 554 34.91 59.77 -54.05
CA PRO A 554 36.28 59.30 -53.99
C PRO A 554 37.29 60.46 -53.91
N SER A 555 37.91 60.64 -52.74
CA SER A 555 39.08 61.52 -52.54
C SER A 555 40.39 60.72 -52.67
N ARG A 556 41.36 61.25 -53.44
CA ARG A 556 42.70 60.65 -53.64
C ARG A 556 43.56 60.66 -52.35
N LEU A 557 44.34 59.58 -52.19
CA LEU A 557 45.52 59.31 -51.31
C LEU A 557 45.30 58.76 -49.86
N VAL A 558 45.46 57.41 -49.74
CA VAL A 558 46.09 56.47 -48.73
C VAL A 558 46.43 57.00 -47.30
N PRO A 559 46.24 56.28 -46.13
CA PRO A 559 46.51 54.84 -45.84
C PRO A 559 45.49 54.04 -44.96
N LEU A 560 45.61 52.69 -45.01
CA LEU A 560 44.96 51.69 -44.12
C LEU A 560 45.46 51.85 -42.66
N PRO A 561 44.63 51.66 -41.59
CA PRO A 561 44.10 50.35 -41.14
C PRO A 561 42.69 50.47 -40.45
N LYS A 562 41.96 49.47 -39.94
CA LYS A 562 42.24 48.29 -39.12
C LYS A 562 41.09 47.27 -39.27
N VAL A 563 41.44 46.00 -39.20
CA VAL A 563 40.53 44.90 -38.84
C VAL A 563 39.80 45.27 -37.54
N VAL A 564 38.47 45.31 -37.56
CA VAL A 564 37.67 45.47 -36.34
C VAL A 564 37.83 44.19 -35.51
N PRO A 565 38.31 44.28 -34.25
CA PRO A 565 38.55 43.11 -33.41
C PRO A 565 37.24 42.39 -33.07
N GLU A 566 37.30 41.07 -33.01
CA GLU A 566 36.36 40.27 -32.22
C GLU A 566 36.26 40.92 -30.83
N ALA A 567 35.04 41.23 -30.39
CA ALA A 567 34.80 42.04 -29.20
C ALA A 567 35.63 41.51 -28.02
N PRO A 568 36.48 42.34 -27.38
CA PRO A 568 37.38 41.85 -26.34
C PRO A 568 36.58 41.28 -25.17
N LEU A 569 37.05 40.15 -24.63
CA LEU A 569 36.44 39.54 -23.45
C LEU A 569 36.36 40.59 -22.32
N PRO A 570 35.19 40.77 -21.68
CA PRO A 570 35.02 41.75 -20.60
C PRO A 570 36.01 41.52 -19.46
N ASP A 571 36.59 42.58 -18.91
CA ASP A 571 37.62 42.50 -17.86
C ASP A 571 37.14 41.76 -16.60
N VAL A 572 35.83 41.74 -16.36
CA VAL A 572 35.24 40.98 -15.26
C VAL A 572 35.56 39.48 -15.33
N PHE A 573 35.76 38.91 -16.52
CA PHE A 573 36.13 37.51 -16.71
C PHE A 573 37.64 37.27 -16.79
N LYS A 574 38.45 38.34 -16.87
CA LYS A 574 39.92 38.28 -16.84
C LYS A 574 40.48 38.40 -15.42
N LYS A 575 39.71 38.90 -14.45
CA LYS A 575 40.15 39.03 -13.05
C LYS A 575 40.52 37.67 -12.45
N ALA A 576 41.63 37.64 -11.70
CA ALA A 576 42.05 36.51 -10.89
C ALA A 576 40.92 36.04 -9.96
N ILE A 577 40.80 34.73 -9.78
CA ILE A 577 39.84 34.16 -8.84
C ILE A 577 40.44 34.32 -7.43
N ASP A 578 39.92 35.26 -6.65
CA ASP A 578 40.28 35.44 -5.23
C ASP A 578 39.50 34.42 -4.39
N GLU A 579 40.14 33.31 -3.99
CA GLU A 579 39.51 32.20 -3.28
C GLU A 579 39.18 32.51 -1.80
N LYS A 580 38.62 33.70 -1.51
CA LYS A 580 38.16 34.05 -0.17
C LYS A 580 36.81 33.39 0.13
N LYS A 581 36.63 32.97 1.40
CA LYS A 581 35.34 32.50 1.93
C LYS A 581 34.33 33.66 1.86
N GLY A 582 33.16 33.38 1.26
CA GLY A 582 32.11 34.36 1.04
C GLY A 582 32.19 35.01 -0.35
N GLY A 583 31.22 34.70 -1.21
CA GLY A 583 31.05 35.31 -2.53
C GLY A 583 30.20 34.47 -3.48
N PHE A 584 30.12 34.89 -4.74
CA PHE A 584 29.40 34.19 -5.81
C PHE A 584 30.29 34.02 -7.04
N THR A 585 30.16 32.91 -7.76
CA THR A 585 30.88 32.66 -9.03
C THR A 585 29.89 32.23 -10.10
N ILE A 586 30.29 32.31 -11.37
CA ILE A 586 29.51 31.75 -12.48
C ILE A 586 30.11 30.38 -12.82
N ALA A 587 29.32 29.33 -12.64
CA ALA A 587 29.63 27.97 -13.06
C ALA A 587 29.37 27.84 -14.57
N LEU A 588 30.43 27.56 -15.33
CA LEU A 588 30.38 27.40 -16.79
C LEU A 588 29.97 25.99 -17.19
N ARG A 589 30.43 24.97 -16.44
CA ARG A 589 30.10 23.56 -16.68
C ARG A 589 30.12 22.74 -15.41
N ARG A 590 29.19 21.79 -15.29
CA ARG A 590 29.12 20.79 -14.21
C ARG A 590 29.12 19.40 -14.82
N THR A 591 30.01 18.53 -14.36
CA THR A 591 30.09 17.13 -14.83
C THR A 591 30.54 16.21 -13.69
N ARG A 592 30.33 14.91 -13.86
CA ARG A 592 30.86 13.85 -12.98
C ARG A 592 32.15 13.24 -13.51
N ILE A 593 32.56 13.61 -14.73
CA ILE A 593 33.71 13.05 -15.45
C ILE A 593 34.85 14.06 -15.43
N GLU A 594 36.00 13.68 -14.87
CA GLU A 594 37.17 14.56 -14.69
C GLU A 594 37.78 15.02 -16.02
N LYS A 595 37.89 14.11 -16.99
CA LYS A 595 38.43 14.39 -18.34
C LYS A 595 37.63 15.48 -19.06
N GLU A 596 36.30 15.44 -18.97
CA GLU A 596 35.43 16.47 -19.54
C GLU A 596 35.58 17.82 -18.84
N ALA A 597 35.78 17.81 -17.52
CA ALA A 597 35.95 19.03 -16.74
C ALA A 597 37.28 19.73 -17.10
N ASN A 598 38.35 18.97 -17.26
CA ASN A 598 39.66 19.50 -17.68
C ASN A 598 39.65 20.00 -19.14
N ALA A 599 38.98 19.29 -20.05
CA ALA A 599 38.82 19.75 -21.43
C ALA A 599 38.03 21.06 -21.50
N ALA A 600 36.96 21.19 -20.71
CA ALA A 600 36.19 22.42 -20.61
C ALA A 600 37.02 23.57 -20.01
N LEU A 601 37.81 23.31 -18.96
CA LEU A 601 38.70 24.30 -18.37
C LEU A 601 39.67 24.89 -19.41
N GLY A 602 40.37 24.03 -20.17
CA GLY A 602 41.31 24.47 -21.21
C GLY A 602 40.64 25.26 -22.34
N LEU A 603 39.44 24.85 -22.77
CA LEU A 603 38.67 25.57 -23.78
C LEU A 603 38.29 26.98 -23.32
N TYR A 604 37.93 27.19 -22.06
CA TYR A 604 37.58 28.53 -21.58
C TYR A 604 38.81 29.41 -21.35
N GLN A 605 39.93 28.83 -20.92
CA GLN A 605 41.19 29.57 -20.78
C GLN A 605 41.73 30.05 -22.14
N THR A 606 41.63 29.24 -23.20
CA THR A 606 41.99 29.65 -24.56
C THR A 606 41.10 30.76 -25.11
N LYS A 607 39.85 30.85 -24.65
CA LYS A 607 38.94 31.98 -24.94
C LYS A 607 39.17 33.20 -24.03
N GLY A 608 40.24 33.22 -23.25
CA GLY A 608 40.66 34.34 -22.39
C GLY A 608 40.00 34.40 -21.02
N PHE A 609 39.18 33.42 -20.63
CA PHE A 609 38.55 33.40 -19.30
C PHE A 609 39.56 32.96 -18.22
N THR A 610 39.58 33.69 -17.11
CA THR A 610 40.23 33.21 -15.89
C THR A 610 39.29 32.22 -15.21
N ALA A 611 39.51 30.92 -15.46
CA ALA A 611 38.68 29.82 -14.97
C ALA A 611 39.45 28.87 -14.03
N SER A 612 38.75 28.26 -13.07
CA SER A 612 39.29 27.22 -12.19
C SER A 612 38.36 26.02 -12.06
N LEU A 613 38.94 24.86 -11.73
CA LEU A 613 38.23 23.62 -11.51
C LEU A 613 38.03 23.36 -10.01
N LYS A 614 36.79 23.14 -9.59
CA LYS A 614 36.44 22.74 -8.22
C LYS A 614 35.94 21.29 -8.19
N ARG A 615 36.61 20.45 -7.41
CA ARG A 615 36.19 19.08 -7.11
C ARG A 615 35.43 19.03 -5.78
N ARG A 616 34.27 18.40 -5.76
CA ARG A 616 33.45 18.13 -4.56
C ARG A 616 32.96 16.68 -4.56
N GLY A 617 32.53 16.18 -3.41
CA GLY A 617 31.97 14.83 -3.25
C GLY A 617 33.01 13.78 -2.86
N THR A 618 32.55 12.55 -2.63
CA THR A 618 33.39 11.43 -2.19
C THR A 618 34.15 10.80 -3.37
N LYS A 619 35.19 10.00 -3.09
CA LYS A 619 35.91 9.25 -4.13
C LYS A 619 34.98 8.43 -5.04
N LYS A 620 33.87 7.90 -4.52
CA LYS A 620 32.89 7.10 -5.28
C LYS A 620 31.88 7.93 -6.10
N LYS A 621 31.69 9.22 -5.79
CA LYS A 621 30.73 10.10 -6.49
C LYS A 621 31.30 11.52 -6.62
N PRO A 622 32.36 11.73 -7.43
CA PRO A 622 32.94 13.05 -7.61
C PRO A 622 32.00 13.96 -8.43
N ARG A 623 32.06 15.25 -8.15
CA ARG A 623 31.43 16.32 -8.93
C ARG A 623 32.47 17.38 -9.22
N PHE A 624 32.54 17.79 -10.48
CA PHE A 624 33.48 18.77 -10.99
C PHE A 624 32.71 19.98 -11.52
N THR A 625 33.12 21.17 -11.09
CA THR A 625 32.56 22.44 -11.56
C THR A 625 33.68 23.33 -12.10
N VAL A 626 33.55 23.74 -13.36
CA VAL A 626 34.41 24.79 -13.95
C VAL A 626 33.74 26.14 -13.72
N ARG A 627 34.46 27.09 -13.11
CA ARG A 627 33.92 28.39 -12.67
C ARG A 627 34.82 29.56 -13.08
N THR A 628 34.23 30.74 -13.23
CA THR A 628 34.95 32.01 -13.53
C THR A 628 35.11 32.89 -12.29
N ALA A 629 35.57 34.14 -12.51
CA ALA A 629 35.68 35.24 -11.55
C ALA A 629 34.62 35.26 -10.43
N GLN A 630 35.09 35.62 -9.23
CA GLN A 630 34.28 35.76 -8.02
C GLN A 630 33.72 37.18 -7.88
N PHE A 631 32.44 37.26 -7.58
CA PHE A 631 31.66 38.47 -7.33
C PHE A 631 31.39 38.61 -5.83
N LYS A 632 31.42 39.85 -5.33
CA LYS A 632 31.20 40.11 -3.89
C LYS A 632 29.74 39.86 -3.52
N THR A 633 28.80 40.22 -4.41
CA THR A 633 27.36 40.07 -4.15
C THR A 633 26.66 39.23 -5.23
N ARG A 634 25.53 38.60 -4.87
CA ARG A 634 24.70 37.82 -5.82
C ARG A 634 24.15 38.71 -6.94
N LYS A 635 23.84 39.97 -6.62
CA LYS A 635 23.29 40.97 -7.56
C LYS A 635 24.30 41.31 -8.67
N GLU A 636 25.58 41.44 -8.32
CA GLU A 636 26.67 41.62 -9.29
C GLU A 636 26.80 40.42 -10.23
N ALA A 637 26.78 39.20 -9.68
CA ALA A 637 26.85 37.98 -10.47
C ALA A 637 25.64 37.83 -11.41
N GLN A 638 24.43 38.21 -10.96
CA GLN A 638 23.23 38.22 -11.81
C GLN A 638 23.31 39.25 -12.92
N LYS A 639 23.81 40.45 -12.62
CA LYS A 639 24.02 41.50 -13.64
C LYS A 639 25.00 41.03 -14.70
N ALA A 640 26.13 40.44 -14.30
CA ALA A 640 27.13 39.91 -15.22
C ALA A 640 26.59 38.75 -16.07
N LEU A 641 25.87 37.78 -15.46
CA LEU A 641 25.27 36.66 -16.20
C LEU A 641 24.23 37.13 -17.23
N LYS A 642 23.43 38.15 -16.90
CA LYS A 642 22.43 38.72 -17.82
C LYS A 642 23.11 39.53 -18.94
N MET A 643 24.08 40.37 -18.60
CA MET A 643 24.75 41.27 -19.54
C MET A 643 25.62 40.52 -20.56
N TYR A 644 26.25 39.41 -20.15
CA TYR A 644 27.20 38.67 -20.96
C TYR A 644 26.70 37.29 -21.38
N ARG A 645 25.38 37.08 -21.37
CA ARG A 645 24.75 35.79 -21.73
C ARG A 645 25.13 35.32 -23.15
N ALA A 646 25.41 36.24 -24.07
CA ALA A 646 25.79 35.94 -25.45
C ALA A 646 27.19 35.29 -25.58
N ILE A 647 28.11 35.58 -24.65
CA ILE A 647 29.48 35.03 -24.67
C ILE A 647 29.69 33.88 -23.68
N LEU A 648 28.70 33.62 -22.81
CA LEU A 648 28.71 32.53 -21.84
C LEU A 648 28.06 31.25 -22.43
N PRO A 649 28.49 30.05 -21.99
CA PRO A 649 27.90 28.81 -22.47
C PRO A 649 26.43 28.66 -22.04
N LYS A 650 25.63 27.98 -22.87
CA LYS A 650 24.26 27.58 -22.51
C LYS A 650 24.31 26.71 -21.24
N GLY A 651 23.59 27.13 -20.19
CA GLY A 651 23.58 26.47 -18.89
C GLY A 651 24.47 27.11 -17.81
N ALA A 652 25.16 28.21 -18.11
CA ALA A 652 25.90 28.97 -17.11
C ALA A 652 24.98 29.43 -15.96
N SER A 653 25.39 29.20 -14.72
CA SER A 653 24.56 29.47 -13.52
C SER A 653 25.39 30.01 -12.36
N ILE A 654 24.74 30.72 -11.43
CA ILE A 654 25.42 31.32 -10.27
C ILE A 654 25.56 30.29 -9.16
N GLU A 655 26.73 30.24 -8.54
CA GLU A 655 27.04 29.38 -7.40
C GLU A 655 27.65 30.17 -6.24
N SER A 656 27.19 29.91 -5.01
CA SER A 656 27.77 30.50 -3.80
C SER A 656 29.11 29.85 -3.46
N VAL A 657 30.11 30.67 -3.20
CA VAL A 657 31.39 30.26 -2.62
C VAL A 657 31.23 30.30 -1.10
N LYS A 658 30.92 29.15 -0.53
CA LYS A 658 30.98 28.89 0.92
C LYS A 658 32.40 28.56 1.33
#